data_AF-A0AA37GB54-F1
#
_entry.id   AF-A0AA37GB54-F1
#
_cell.length_a   1.000
_cell.length_b   1.000
_cell.length_c   1.000
_cell.angle_alpha   90.00
_cell.angle_beta   90.00
_cell.angle_gamma   90.00
#
_symmetry.space_group_name_H-M   'P 1'
#
loop_
_entity.id
_entity.type
_entity.pdbx_description
1 polymer ?
#
loop_
_entity_poly.entity_id
_entity_poly.type
_entity_poly.pdbx_seq_one_letter_code
_entity_poly.pdbx_strand_id
1 'polypeptide(L)'
;MATPKRRKVETSEGSRPTFSQSVFVACASARISTGPGVPGVNPDAHAKWPIFHEDKTPIKHQSLLKEEVFPTADPEDMRSAKSGPQQFSTFRPTKSNSRKIAGGILELRLHDSERFLVLGSYGIRVADGEVTVAGASIRPSDGIKWVHAPHCHAIPVLRCTEETKLELHPHPQGASLRKLERLSPLFRSLWHEPELRLSKQAAKRHTYKIICTTDDAPKRALIQDLRSHPAWNKKLAGLTKTRQPDQPPLSVMLCGPKSSGKSTFGRILGNRLLTGAGQQTRNRKTPLSVVVLDLDPGQPEYTPAGTIALVQVREPNLGPSFTHIAAGEQHVSVVRCHSIASVSPASDPELYLECALDLYHRYQSTCKGLPLIINTPGWVLGTGLDLLTELASTIKPTEVIYMSEDGPKETVEGLQVACKGTFTLLPSQQSEFTSRTAAHLRSMQALAYFHTVGNPANKLIWDPTPLSSSPPLTVSYSGKNRGVLGIISYEYQPPADLLAETINGSMLCLVEAEDIKAFSRLAKESEGFLTAASGTDAMDVDSGALDLDGIVARTPEGIPYIPNSDAQTLDPRYSQTLGMVLLRGIDTKNGVLQILTPIPLERIEAAKAAGHHLVLIHGKLDSPGWAYTEDLYYQSFNSAEGDARDDTVEVMDEDTESDKSDEEPENLELAGDVSGTPWIEVLQGHEKRPVGSRVWRVRRDLGRAGPGAE
;
A
#
# COMPACT_ATOMS: atom_id res chain seq x y z
N MET A 1 38.85 35.54 -34.93
CA MET A 1 38.73 36.86 -34.26
C MET A 1 37.27 37.06 -33.84
N ALA A 2 37.05 37.70 -32.69
CA ALA A 2 35.83 38.38 -32.24
C ALA A 2 34.44 37.72 -32.44
N THR A 3 33.82 37.35 -31.32
CA THR A 3 32.37 37.21 -31.14
C THR A 3 31.60 38.52 -31.37
N PRO A 4 30.37 38.49 -31.91
CA PRO A 4 29.38 39.54 -31.70
C PRO A 4 28.36 39.15 -30.60
N LYS A 5 28.10 40.09 -29.68
CA LYS A 5 27.17 39.95 -28.55
C LYS A 5 25.71 39.99 -29.04
N ARG A 6 24.82 39.13 -28.52
CA ARG A 6 23.36 39.31 -28.68
C ARG A 6 22.85 40.43 -27.78
N ARG A 7 21.92 41.24 -28.31
CA ARG A 7 21.30 42.38 -27.62
C ARG A 7 20.22 41.92 -26.64
N LYS A 8 20.09 42.68 -25.55
CA LYS A 8 18.95 42.71 -24.63
C LYS A 8 17.78 43.42 -25.34
N VAL A 9 16.56 42.89 -25.23
CA VAL A 9 15.32 43.57 -25.64
C VAL A 9 14.31 43.41 -24.51
N GLU A 10 13.68 44.53 -24.13
CA GLU A 10 12.64 44.60 -23.09
C GLU A 10 11.28 44.77 -23.76
N THR A 11 10.32 43.91 -23.36
CA THR A 11 8.87 44.00 -23.56
C THR A 11 8.27 43.05 -22.52
N SER A 12 7.20 43.29 -21.78
CA SER A 12 6.31 44.42 -21.49
C SER A 12 5.20 43.77 -20.63
N GLU A 13 4.59 44.49 -19.70
CA GLU A 13 3.48 43.96 -18.90
C GLU A 13 2.26 43.55 -19.75
N GLY A 14 1.45 42.59 -19.30
CA GLY A 14 0.15 42.34 -19.92
C GLY A 14 -0.58 41.04 -19.56
N SER A 15 -1.65 41.19 -18.78
CA SER A 15 -2.90 40.38 -18.86
C SER A 15 -2.90 38.91 -18.40
N ARG A 16 -3.47 38.71 -17.21
CA ARG A 16 -4.18 37.47 -16.83
C ARG A 16 -5.46 37.31 -17.68
N PRO A 17 -5.85 36.11 -18.13
CA PRO A 17 -7.22 35.82 -18.53
C PRO A 17 -8.04 35.27 -17.34
N THR A 18 -9.21 35.88 -17.13
CA THR A 18 -10.24 35.44 -16.19
C THR A 18 -11.01 34.24 -16.72
N PHE A 19 -11.30 33.25 -15.86
CA PHE A 19 -12.30 32.23 -16.14
C PHE A 19 -13.70 32.85 -16.24
N SER A 20 -14.42 32.56 -17.33
CA SER A 20 -15.82 32.95 -17.51
C SER A 20 -16.74 31.76 -17.24
N GLN A 21 -17.71 31.94 -16.34
CA GLN A 21 -18.85 31.03 -16.16
C GLN A 21 -20.06 31.54 -16.93
N SER A 22 -20.60 30.74 -17.85
CA SER A 22 -22.00 30.76 -18.36
C SER A 22 -22.12 29.82 -19.58
N VAL A 23 -23.27 29.25 -19.97
CA VAL A 23 -24.60 29.01 -19.35
C VAL A 23 -25.29 27.92 -20.23
N PHE A 24 -26.03 26.99 -19.63
CA PHE A 24 -27.19 26.25 -20.19
C PHE A 24 -28.01 25.82 -18.96
N VAL A 25 -29.30 26.14 -18.72
CA VAL A 25 -30.53 26.15 -19.53
C VAL A 25 -30.88 24.76 -20.07
N ALA A 26 -32.08 24.18 -19.90
CA ALA A 26 -33.11 24.20 -18.84
C ALA A 26 -34.21 23.20 -19.26
N CYS A 27 -34.83 22.47 -18.33
CA CYS A 27 -36.26 22.10 -18.44
C CYS A 27 -36.82 21.57 -17.10
N ALA A 28 -38.15 21.50 -16.95
CA ALA A 28 -38.80 21.58 -15.64
C ALA A 28 -39.98 20.61 -15.39
N SER A 29 -40.40 20.58 -14.12
CA SER A 29 -41.77 20.41 -13.60
C SER A 29 -42.36 19.02 -13.32
N ALA A 30 -42.66 18.78 -12.03
CA ALA A 30 -43.91 18.13 -11.58
C ALA A 30 -44.39 18.69 -10.21
N ARG A 31 -45.69 18.98 -10.13
CA ARG A 31 -46.50 19.72 -9.11
C ARG A 31 -46.52 19.03 -7.72
N ILE A 32 -46.48 19.72 -6.55
CA ILE A 32 -47.43 20.64 -5.86
C ILE A 32 -48.73 19.99 -5.32
N SER A 33 -48.98 20.17 -4.01
CA SER A 33 -50.31 20.21 -3.37
C SER A 33 -50.34 21.29 -2.25
N THR A 34 -51.45 22.02 -2.12
CA THR A 34 -51.73 23.18 -1.23
C THR A 34 -52.50 22.76 0.04
N GLY A 35 -52.82 23.55 1.09
CA GLY A 35 -52.77 24.98 1.51
C GLY A 35 -53.46 25.06 2.91
N PRO A 36 -54.19 26.13 3.37
CA PRO A 36 -54.12 27.60 3.25
C PRO A 36 -53.89 28.29 4.65
N GLY A 37 -53.87 29.60 4.94
CA GLY A 37 -54.21 30.87 4.26
C GLY A 37 -53.92 32.08 5.20
N VAL A 38 -53.94 33.34 4.69
CA VAL A 38 -53.27 34.51 5.34
C VAL A 38 -54.05 35.85 5.26
N PRO A 39 -54.17 36.60 6.38
CA PRO A 39 -54.49 38.05 6.42
C PRO A 39 -53.40 38.92 7.14
N GLY A 40 -53.57 40.26 7.11
CA GLY A 40 -52.86 41.28 7.95
C GLY A 40 -53.86 42.04 8.87
N VAL A 41 -53.57 43.18 9.53
CA VAL A 41 -52.80 44.37 9.10
C VAL A 41 -52.45 45.31 10.31
N ASN A 42 -51.16 45.68 10.45
CA ASN A 42 -50.59 47.01 10.86
C ASN A 42 -50.94 47.66 12.26
N PRO A 43 -50.34 48.82 12.64
CA PRO A 43 -49.02 48.95 13.27
C PRO A 43 -49.04 49.57 14.69
N ASP A 44 -47.95 49.43 15.48
CA ASP A 44 -47.17 50.60 15.97
C ASP A 44 -45.90 50.21 16.78
N ALA A 45 -45.07 51.23 17.07
CA ALA A 45 -44.00 51.29 18.08
C ALA A 45 -42.61 50.65 17.81
N HIS A 46 -41.64 51.53 17.46
CA HIS A 46 -40.24 51.63 17.94
C HIS A 46 -39.33 50.36 18.00
N ALA A 47 -38.13 50.31 17.44
CA ALA A 47 -37.12 51.36 17.21
C ALA A 47 -36.07 50.92 16.16
N LYS A 48 -35.38 51.88 15.53
CA LYS A 48 -34.43 51.65 14.42
C LYS A 48 -32.96 51.65 14.85
N TRP A 49 -32.15 50.83 14.18
CA TRP A 49 -30.69 51.03 14.05
C TRP A 49 -30.37 51.57 12.65
N PRO A 50 -29.52 52.61 12.50
CA PRO A 50 -29.01 53.05 11.21
C PRO A 50 -27.49 52.84 11.03
N ILE A 51 -27.17 52.20 9.90
CA ILE A 51 -26.10 52.46 8.90
C ILE A 51 -25.31 53.79 9.07
N PHE A 52 -23.97 53.81 8.86
CA PHE A 52 -23.27 54.52 7.75
C PHE A 52 -21.73 54.38 7.74
N HIS A 53 -21.12 54.88 6.64
CA HIS A 53 -19.77 54.61 6.10
C HIS A 53 -18.59 55.38 6.73
N GLU A 54 -17.40 55.00 6.27
CA GLU A 54 -16.04 55.55 6.48
C GLU A 54 -15.88 57.08 6.38
N ASP A 55 -14.89 57.64 7.10
CA ASP A 55 -13.76 58.34 6.46
C ASP A 55 -12.50 58.46 7.37
N LYS A 56 -11.43 59.08 6.84
CA LYS A 56 -10.00 58.85 7.17
C LYS A 56 -9.34 59.67 8.30
N THR A 57 -8.51 58.97 9.11
CA THR A 57 -7.18 59.40 9.64
C THR A 57 -7.10 60.58 10.66
N PRO A 58 -5.93 60.88 11.31
CA PRO A 58 -5.21 60.00 12.26
C PRO A 58 -4.71 60.74 13.54
N ILE A 59 -4.86 60.19 14.76
CA ILE A 59 -4.13 60.67 15.95
C ILE A 59 -3.65 59.50 16.85
N LYS A 60 -2.45 59.70 17.43
CA LYS A 60 -1.74 58.81 18.36
C LYS A 60 -2.40 58.74 19.74
N HIS A 61 -2.29 57.62 20.47
CA HIS A 61 -1.40 57.55 21.66
C HIS A 61 -1.27 56.12 22.25
N GLN A 62 0.00 55.71 22.45
CA GLN A 62 0.53 54.83 23.50
C GLN A 62 -0.23 53.54 23.89
N SER A 63 0.25 52.41 23.35
CA SER A 63 0.25 51.13 24.09
C SER A 63 1.55 51.02 24.92
N LEU A 64 1.41 50.55 26.17
CA LEU A 64 2.54 50.21 27.04
C LEU A 64 3.01 48.78 26.72
N LEU A 65 4.17 48.66 26.07
CA LEU A 65 4.90 47.40 26.01
C LEU A 65 5.63 47.17 27.34
N LYS A 66 5.46 45.99 27.93
CA LYS A 66 6.44 45.39 28.82
C LYS A 66 7.20 44.34 28.01
N GLU A 67 8.47 44.57 27.79
CA GLU A 67 9.37 43.56 27.24
C GLU A 67 9.70 42.55 28.34
N GLU A 68 9.32 41.28 28.15
CA GLU A 68 9.99 40.17 28.83
C GLU A 68 11.13 39.70 27.94
N VAL A 69 12.36 39.98 28.38
CA VAL A 69 13.59 39.60 27.68
C VAL A 69 13.85 38.11 27.91
N PHE A 70 13.55 37.30 26.90
CA PHE A 70 14.09 35.94 26.81
C PHE A 70 15.57 36.02 26.36
N PRO A 71 16.51 35.35 27.02
CA PRO A 71 17.92 35.40 26.63
C PRO A 71 18.12 34.68 25.30
N THR A 72 18.62 35.41 24.31
CA THR A 72 19.12 34.85 23.05
C THR A 72 20.40 34.07 23.32
N ALA A 73 20.36 32.74 23.16
CA ALA A 73 21.57 31.91 23.17
C ALA A 73 22.30 32.03 21.81
N ASP A 74 23.63 32.11 21.86
CA ASP A 74 24.45 32.25 20.65
C ASP A 74 24.41 30.99 19.75
N PRO A 75 24.45 31.12 18.41
CA PRO A 75 24.33 29.98 17.49
C PRO A 75 25.49 28.97 17.49
N GLU A 76 26.51 29.11 18.33
CA GLU A 76 27.68 28.21 18.36
C GLU A 76 27.58 27.09 19.41
N ASP A 77 26.68 27.17 20.40
CA ASP A 77 26.60 26.22 21.52
C ASP A 77 25.76 24.94 21.26
N MET A 78 25.20 24.76 20.06
CA MET A 78 24.52 23.50 19.66
C MET A 78 25.45 22.43 19.07
N ARG A 79 26.77 22.50 19.31
CA ARG A 79 27.70 21.42 18.92
C ARG A 79 27.78 20.31 19.98
N SER A 80 26.96 19.27 19.76
CA SER A 80 27.10 17.93 20.33
C SER A 80 26.93 17.79 21.85
N ALA A 81 25.69 17.93 22.32
CA ALA A 81 25.25 17.10 23.43
C ALA A 81 25.30 15.62 22.99
N LYS A 82 26.41 14.92 23.27
CA LYS A 82 26.54 13.48 23.02
C LYS A 82 25.57 12.73 23.93
N SER A 83 24.36 12.47 23.44
CA SER A 83 23.47 11.51 24.07
C SER A 83 24.18 10.15 24.14
N GLY A 84 24.13 9.52 25.31
CA GLY A 84 24.66 8.16 25.46
C GLY A 84 23.91 7.18 24.57
N PRO A 85 24.52 6.04 24.19
CA PRO A 85 23.89 5.07 23.29
C PRO A 85 22.54 4.62 23.87
N GLN A 86 21.49 4.70 23.06
CA GLN A 86 20.13 4.40 23.47
C GLN A 86 20.03 2.93 23.86
N GLN A 87 19.56 2.65 25.08
CA GLN A 87 19.38 1.28 25.54
C GLN A 87 18.00 0.75 25.10
N PHE A 88 18.01 -0.20 24.17
CA PHE A 88 16.79 -0.83 23.67
C PHE A 88 16.35 -2.01 24.54
N SER A 89 17.32 -2.78 25.06
CA SER A 89 17.09 -4.03 25.78
C SER A 89 17.43 -3.96 27.26
N THR A 90 16.62 -4.60 28.11
CA THR A 90 16.96 -4.88 29.51
C THR A 90 17.75 -6.19 29.64
N PHE A 91 17.50 -7.16 28.75
CA PHE A 91 18.31 -8.37 28.60
C PHE A 91 19.68 -8.07 27.98
N ARG A 92 20.72 -8.79 28.40
CA ARG A 92 22.00 -8.86 27.70
C ARG A 92 22.48 -10.31 27.60
N PRO A 93 22.86 -10.81 26.41
CA PRO A 93 23.44 -12.14 26.27
C PRO A 93 24.75 -12.29 27.06
N THR A 94 24.80 -13.28 27.94
CA THR A 94 25.96 -13.67 28.75
C THR A 94 26.20 -15.19 28.64
N LYS A 95 27.32 -15.69 29.16
CA LYS A 95 27.64 -17.13 29.17
C LYS A 95 26.70 -17.98 30.03
N SER A 96 25.96 -17.37 30.97
CA SER A 96 25.03 -18.07 31.86
C SER A 96 23.59 -18.08 31.34
N ASN A 97 23.15 -17.02 30.65
CA ASN A 97 21.78 -16.88 30.15
C ASN A 97 21.62 -17.17 28.64
N SER A 98 22.72 -17.30 27.88
CA SER A 98 22.66 -17.55 26.44
C SER A 98 23.63 -18.65 25.99
N ARG A 99 23.16 -19.53 25.10
CA ARG A 99 23.93 -20.66 24.57
C ARG A 99 23.70 -20.81 23.06
N LYS A 100 24.78 -20.69 22.28
CA LYS A 100 24.76 -21.02 20.84
C LYS A 100 24.79 -22.54 20.67
N ILE A 101 23.87 -23.07 19.86
CA ILE A 101 23.72 -24.48 19.52
C ILE A 101 24.11 -24.67 18.04
N ALA A 102 24.40 -25.91 17.64
CA ALA A 102 24.60 -26.27 16.24
C ALA A 102 23.43 -25.79 15.35
N GLY A 103 23.71 -25.49 14.08
CA GLY A 103 22.72 -24.96 13.14
C GLY A 103 22.46 -23.45 13.24
N GLY A 104 23.09 -22.73 14.17
CA GLY A 104 22.87 -21.28 14.35
C GLY A 104 21.71 -20.93 15.29
N ILE A 105 21.19 -21.93 16.01
CA ILE A 105 20.15 -21.74 17.03
C ILE A 105 20.77 -21.08 18.27
N LEU A 106 20.05 -20.15 18.89
CA LEU A 106 20.43 -19.47 20.13
C LEU A 106 19.40 -19.77 21.23
N GLU A 107 19.77 -20.61 22.19
CA GLU A 107 18.99 -20.85 23.41
C GLU A 107 19.21 -19.66 24.37
N LEU A 108 18.11 -19.10 24.88
CA LEU A 108 18.07 -18.00 25.83
C LEU A 108 17.29 -18.41 27.08
N ARG A 109 17.75 -17.95 28.24
CA ARG A 109 17.02 -17.94 29.51
C ARG A 109 16.76 -16.50 29.86
N LEU A 110 15.50 -16.16 30.05
CA LEU A 110 15.05 -14.82 30.40
C LEU A 110 14.50 -14.84 31.83
N HIS A 111 14.84 -13.82 32.60
CA HIS A 111 14.23 -13.55 33.90
C HIS A 111 12.98 -12.68 33.74
N ASP A 112 12.17 -12.60 34.80
CA ASP A 112 10.93 -11.80 34.80
C ASP A 112 11.16 -10.37 34.28
N SER A 113 10.22 -9.92 33.43
CA SER A 113 10.13 -8.57 32.88
C SER A 113 11.31 -8.15 31.99
N GLU A 114 12.11 -9.09 31.51
CA GLU A 114 13.12 -8.84 30.49
C GLU A 114 12.52 -8.58 29.09
N ARG A 115 13.12 -7.63 28.36
CA ARG A 115 12.76 -7.27 26.99
C ARG A 115 13.98 -7.09 26.09
N PHE A 116 13.84 -7.43 24.81
CA PHE A 116 14.91 -7.26 23.82
C PHE A 116 14.39 -7.09 22.39
N LEU A 117 15.28 -6.59 21.53
CA LEU A 117 15.07 -6.49 20.09
C LEU A 117 15.89 -7.55 19.36
N VAL A 118 15.34 -8.06 18.26
CA VAL A 118 16.07 -8.92 17.32
C VAL A 118 15.89 -8.35 15.92
N LEU A 119 16.98 -7.88 15.33
CA LEU A 119 17.04 -7.39 13.96
C LEU A 119 17.35 -8.58 13.03
N GLY A 120 16.57 -8.77 11.98
CA GLY A 120 16.77 -9.84 11.00
C GLY A 120 15.54 -10.70 10.73
N SER A 121 15.77 -11.92 10.25
CA SER A 121 14.74 -12.94 10.04
C SER A 121 15.04 -14.14 10.91
N TYR A 122 14.09 -14.53 11.77
CA TYR A 122 14.28 -15.57 12.78
C TYR A 122 12.98 -16.31 13.09
N GLY A 123 13.07 -17.43 13.80
CA GLY A 123 11.93 -18.14 14.38
C GLY A 123 12.02 -18.15 15.90
N ILE A 124 10.90 -17.97 16.59
CA ILE A 124 10.79 -18.03 18.04
C ILE A 124 10.18 -19.39 18.40
N ARG A 125 10.88 -20.17 19.23
CA ARG A 125 10.34 -21.39 19.85
C ARG A 125 10.44 -21.27 21.36
N VAL A 126 9.31 -21.28 22.06
CA VAL A 126 9.33 -21.34 23.53
C VAL A 126 9.47 -22.79 23.96
N ALA A 127 10.34 -23.05 24.93
CA ALA A 127 10.54 -24.36 25.55
C ALA A 127 9.86 -24.43 26.93
N ASP A 128 9.85 -23.31 27.66
CA ASP A 128 9.19 -23.14 28.95
C ASP A 128 8.81 -21.66 29.17
N GLY A 129 7.73 -21.39 29.91
CA GLY A 129 7.16 -20.06 30.12
C GLY A 129 6.37 -19.48 28.93
N GLU A 130 6.34 -18.16 28.80
CA GLU A 130 5.63 -17.41 27.75
C GLU A 130 6.43 -16.18 27.28
N VAL A 131 6.51 -15.98 25.95
CA VAL A 131 7.04 -14.72 25.37
C VAL A 131 5.98 -14.02 24.54
N THR A 132 5.95 -12.69 24.61
CA THR A 132 5.07 -11.84 23.81
C THR A 132 5.85 -11.03 22.77
N VAL A 133 5.31 -10.91 21.56
CA VAL A 133 5.92 -10.18 20.43
C VAL A 133 4.82 -9.62 19.53
N ALA A 134 4.86 -8.30 19.23
CA ALA A 134 3.87 -7.61 18.38
C ALA A 134 2.37 -7.97 18.66
N GLY A 135 2.02 -8.21 19.93
CA GLY A 135 0.68 -8.61 20.36
C GLY A 135 0.42 -10.12 20.41
N ALA A 136 1.25 -10.94 19.77
CA ALA A 136 1.20 -12.39 19.89
C ALA A 136 1.74 -12.84 21.25
N SER A 137 1.11 -13.84 21.86
CA SER A 137 1.67 -14.69 22.92
C SER A 137 2.14 -16.01 22.31
N ILE A 138 3.35 -16.47 22.66
CA ILE A 138 3.92 -17.72 22.17
C ILE A 138 4.25 -18.61 23.37
N ARG A 139 3.78 -19.85 23.32
CA ARG A 139 3.89 -20.90 24.34
C ARG A 139 4.58 -22.15 23.79
N PRO A 140 5.00 -23.11 24.62
CA PRO A 140 5.58 -24.38 24.16
C PRO A 140 4.69 -25.21 23.21
N SER A 141 3.36 -25.02 23.26
CA SER A 141 2.39 -25.68 22.38
C SER A 141 2.39 -25.16 20.94
N ASP A 142 2.88 -23.95 20.69
CA ASP A 142 2.53 -23.20 19.48
C ASP A 142 3.52 -23.41 18.33
N GLY A 143 4.57 -24.21 18.57
CA GLY A 143 5.62 -24.52 17.61
C GLY A 143 6.63 -23.38 17.44
N ILE A 144 7.19 -23.26 16.24
CA ILE A 144 8.07 -22.14 15.86
C ILE A 144 7.23 -21.08 15.17
N LYS A 145 7.23 -19.85 15.67
CA LYS A 145 6.63 -18.70 14.96
C LYS A 145 7.72 -17.87 14.29
N TRP A 146 7.56 -17.64 12.99
CA TRP A 146 8.53 -16.98 12.15
C TRP A 146 8.33 -15.45 12.14
N VAL A 147 9.43 -14.70 12.11
CA VAL A 147 9.46 -13.25 12.24
C VAL A 147 10.42 -12.65 11.21
N HIS A 148 9.95 -11.62 10.51
CA HIS A 148 10.79 -10.74 9.69
C HIS A 148 10.81 -9.34 10.32
N ALA A 149 11.96 -8.95 10.86
CA ALA A 149 12.19 -7.65 11.49
C ALA A 149 13.33 -6.89 10.79
N PRO A 150 13.08 -6.29 9.61
CA PRO A 150 13.99 -5.31 9.00
C PRO A 150 13.82 -3.94 9.68
N HIS A 151 14.87 -3.11 9.70
CA HIS A 151 14.79 -1.79 10.36
C HIS A 151 14.12 -0.70 9.52
N CYS A 152 13.61 -1.00 8.33
CA CYS A 152 12.71 -0.08 7.62
C CYS A 152 11.31 0.02 8.27
N HIS A 153 11.05 -0.80 9.28
CA HIS A 153 9.85 -0.76 10.13
C HIS A 153 10.28 -0.81 11.60
N ALA A 154 9.40 -0.38 12.51
CA ALA A 154 9.62 -0.51 13.95
C ALA A 154 9.78 -1.99 14.36
N ILE A 155 10.90 -2.33 14.99
CA ILE A 155 11.31 -3.69 15.30
C ILE A 155 10.40 -4.29 16.38
N PRO A 156 9.78 -5.47 16.17
CA PRO A 156 9.02 -6.17 17.18
C PRO A 156 9.83 -6.42 18.46
N VAL A 157 9.36 -5.88 19.58
CA VAL A 157 9.97 -6.08 20.89
C VAL A 157 9.48 -7.39 21.49
N LEU A 158 10.40 -8.29 21.83
CA LEU A 158 10.11 -9.47 22.63
C LEU A 158 10.07 -9.08 24.11
N ARG A 159 9.06 -9.54 24.84
CA ARG A 159 8.89 -9.31 26.29
C ARG A 159 8.43 -10.60 26.97
N CYS A 160 9.00 -10.93 28.12
CA CYS A 160 8.53 -12.00 28.99
C CYS A 160 7.94 -11.43 30.30
N THR A 161 7.09 -12.21 30.97
CA THR A 161 6.40 -11.85 32.23
C THR A 161 6.58 -12.89 33.32
N GLU A 162 7.42 -13.90 33.05
CA GLU A 162 7.79 -15.01 33.93
C GLU A 162 9.14 -15.55 33.45
N GLU A 163 9.84 -16.34 34.27
CA GLU A 163 11.09 -16.96 33.82
C GLU A 163 10.82 -17.84 32.60
N THR A 164 11.47 -17.51 31.48
CA THR A 164 11.12 -18.05 30.16
C THR A 164 12.35 -18.63 29.50
N LYS A 165 12.23 -19.87 29.01
CA LYS A 165 13.27 -20.51 28.22
C LYS A 165 12.83 -20.55 26.76
N LEU A 166 13.55 -19.87 25.88
CA LEU A 166 13.23 -19.84 24.45
C LEU A 166 14.46 -20.09 23.57
N GLU A 167 14.20 -20.45 22.32
CA GLU A 167 15.20 -20.58 21.27
C GLU A 167 14.87 -19.64 20.12
N LEU A 168 15.90 -18.96 19.62
CA LEU A 168 15.87 -18.27 18.34
C LEU A 168 16.46 -19.18 17.27
N HIS A 169 15.71 -19.37 16.19
CA HIS A 169 16.06 -20.22 15.03
C HIS A 169 16.36 -19.33 13.81
N PRO A 170 17.32 -19.68 12.93
CA PRO A 170 17.51 -18.95 11.68
C PRO A 170 16.34 -19.18 10.72
N HIS A 171 15.87 -18.13 10.05
CA HIS A 171 14.70 -18.21 9.18
C HIS A 171 15.00 -18.95 7.86
N PRO A 172 14.27 -20.00 7.47
CA PRO A 172 14.59 -20.81 6.30
C PRO A 172 14.57 -20.00 5.00
N GLN A 173 13.59 -19.11 4.83
CA GLN A 173 13.48 -18.24 3.64
C GLN A 173 14.12 -16.85 3.84
N GLY A 174 14.77 -16.60 4.99
CA GLY A 174 15.41 -15.31 5.25
C GLY A 174 16.54 -15.01 4.27
N ALA A 175 17.21 -16.06 3.78
CA ALA A 175 18.27 -15.96 2.79
C ALA A 175 17.76 -15.73 1.35
N SER A 176 16.51 -16.07 1.01
CA SER A 176 15.93 -15.71 -0.30
C SER A 176 15.51 -14.24 -0.31
N LEU A 177 14.75 -13.79 0.69
CA LEU A 177 14.27 -12.41 0.81
C LEU A 177 15.41 -11.38 0.80
N ARG A 178 16.52 -11.68 1.49
CA ARG A 178 17.71 -10.81 1.51
C ARG A 178 18.32 -10.59 0.12
N LYS A 179 18.31 -11.59 -0.76
CA LYS A 179 18.96 -11.47 -2.08
C LYS A 179 18.24 -10.49 -3.03
N LEU A 180 17.04 -10.00 -2.70
CA LEU A 180 16.39 -8.91 -3.43
C LEU A 180 17.19 -7.59 -3.37
N GLU A 181 18.15 -7.46 -2.44
CA GLU A 181 19.15 -6.37 -2.39
C GLU A 181 19.98 -6.21 -3.69
N ARG A 182 20.07 -7.30 -4.47
CA ARG A 182 20.74 -7.36 -5.79
C ARG A 182 19.91 -6.70 -6.88
N LEU A 183 18.59 -6.78 -6.74
CA LEU A 183 17.61 -6.34 -7.73
C LEU A 183 17.16 -4.90 -7.48
N SER A 184 17.20 -4.43 -6.23
CA SER A 184 16.81 -3.06 -5.90
C SER A 184 17.55 -2.51 -4.68
N PRO A 185 17.96 -1.22 -4.72
CA PRO A 185 18.52 -0.51 -3.56
C PRO A 185 17.53 -0.42 -2.39
N LEU A 186 16.22 -0.51 -2.64
CA LEU A 186 15.20 -0.46 -1.59
C LEU A 186 15.34 -1.61 -0.58
N PHE A 187 15.89 -2.76 -1.03
CA PHE A 187 16.17 -3.94 -0.22
C PHE A 187 17.59 -4.01 0.38
N ARG A 188 18.51 -3.13 -0.05
CA ARG A 188 19.85 -3.00 0.54
C ARG A 188 19.76 -2.41 1.94
N SER A 189 20.73 -2.77 2.79
CA SER A 189 20.89 -2.20 4.13
C SER A 189 19.58 -2.18 4.94
N LEU A 190 18.82 -3.28 4.91
CA LEU A 190 17.58 -3.48 5.69
C LEU A 190 17.77 -4.37 6.93
N TRP A 191 18.85 -5.13 6.96
CA TRP A 191 19.06 -6.27 7.84
C TRP A 191 20.37 -6.14 8.61
N HIS A 192 20.60 -7.02 9.59
CA HIS A 192 21.95 -7.17 10.11
C HIS A 192 22.86 -7.84 9.06
N GLU A 193 23.90 -7.11 8.65
CA GLU A 193 25.02 -7.61 7.85
C GLU A 193 26.15 -8.09 8.75
N PRO A 194 26.57 -9.37 8.65
CA PRO A 194 27.76 -9.84 9.36
C PRO A 194 29.03 -9.22 8.76
N GLU A 195 29.96 -8.77 9.61
CA GLU A 195 31.25 -8.25 9.17
C GLU A 195 31.97 -9.24 8.21
N LEU A 196 32.52 -8.70 7.12
CA LEU A 196 33.19 -9.42 6.02
C LEU A 196 34.37 -10.31 6.44
N ARG A 197 34.78 -10.28 7.72
CA ARG A 197 35.83 -11.11 8.31
C ARG A 197 35.38 -12.55 8.64
N LEU A 198 34.08 -12.86 8.51
CA LEU A 198 33.55 -14.21 8.71
C LEU A 198 33.57 -15.03 7.40
N SER A 199 33.96 -16.30 7.49
CA SER A 199 34.05 -17.19 6.32
C SER A 199 32.70 -17.34 5.59
N LYS A 200 32.73 -17.65 4.28
CA LYS A 200 31.54 -17.83 3.43
C LYS A 200 30.53 -18.88 3.97
N GLN A 201 30.93 -19.75 4.91
CA GLN A 201 30.04 -20.69 5.61
C GLN A 201 29.42 -20.12 6.90
N ALA A 202 30.10 -19.21 7.59
CA ALA A 202 29.59 -18.54 8.79
C ALA A 202 28.58 -17.44 8.43
N ALA A 203 28.82 -16.67 7.37
CA ALA A 203 27.88 -15.64 6.88
C ALA A 203 26.48 -16.21 6.56
N LYS A 204 26.40 -17.45 6.06
CA LYS A 204 25.13 -18.17 5.79
C LYS A 204 24.30 -18.50 7.03
N ARG A 205 24.83 -18.35 8.25
CA ARG A 205 24.18 -18.78 9.51
C ARG A 205 23.67 -17.63 10.39
N HIS A 206 23.96 -16.37 10.03
CA HIS A 206 23.57 -15.19 10.81
C HIS A 206 22.39 -14.44 10.15
N THR A 207 21.20 -15.04 10.17
CA THR A 207 19.99 -14.38 9.65
C THR A 207 19.40 -13.35 10.61
N TYR A 208 19.91 -13.25 11.86
CA TYR A 208 19.48 -12.30 12.88
C TYR A 208 20.59 -11.92 13.88
N LYS A 209 20.42 -10.79 14.58
CA LYS A 209 21.24 -10.30 15.70
C LYS A 209 20.34 -9.71 16.79
N ILE A 210 20.68 -9.95 18.07
CA ILE A 210 20.07 -9.25 19.22
C ILE A 210 20.67 -7.85 19.31
N ILE A 211 19.83 -6.82 19.43
CA ILE A 211 20.25 -5.42 19.55
C ILE A 211 20.03 -4.97 21.00
N CYS A 212 21.10 -4.69 21.75
CA CYS A 212 21.02 -4.23 23.13
C CYS A 212 21.16 -2.69 23.24
N THR A 213 22.10 -2.09 22.51
CA THR A 213 22.30 -0.63 22.41
C THR A 213 22.35 -0.16 20.95
N THR A 214 22.39 1.16 20.71
CA THR A 214 22.62 1.73 19.37
C THR A 214 23.90 1.21 18.71
N ASP A 215 24.95 0.91 19.49
CA ASP A 215 26.22 0.38 18.98
C ASP A 215 26.09 -1.03 18.37
N ASP A 216 25.01 -1.75 18.68
CA ASP A 216 24.73 -3.05 18.07
C ASP A 216 24.09 -2.95 16.68
N ALA A 217 23.54 -1.78 16.32
CA ALA A 217 22.85 -1.56 15.06
C ALA A 217 23.84 -1.49 13.87
N PRO A 218 23.38 -1.73 12.62
CA PRO A 218 24.15 -1.37 11.44
C PRO A 218 24.47 0.13 11.44
N LYS A 219 25.61 0.52 10.86
CA LYS A 219 25.97 1.94 10.69
C LYS A 219 24.87 2.66 9.88
N ARG A 220 24.58 3.92 10.25
CA ARG A 220 23.48 4.75 9.70
C ARG A 220 22.05 4.19 9.86
N ALA A 221 21.84 3.00 10.44
CA ALA A 221 20.50 2.48 10.67
C ALA A 221 19.83 3.12 11.89
N LEU A 222 18.72 3.84 11.66
CA LEU A 222 17.85 4.33 12.72
C LEU A 222 16.96 3.19 13.24
N ILE A 223 17.31 2.64 14.40
CA ILE A 223 16.55 1.57 15.04
C ILE A 223 15.39 2.15 15.86
N GLN A 224 14.16 1.87 15.44
CA GLN A 224 12.95 2.16 16.19
C GLN A 224 12.37 0.85 16.78
N ASP A 225 11.94 0.86 18.04
CA ASP A 225 11.25 -0.27 18.67
C ASP A 225 9.72 -0.17 18.54
N LEU A 226 9.04 -1.29 18.33
CA LEU A 226 7.58 -1.34 18.22
C LEU A 226 6.91 -1.08 19.58
N ARG A 227 6.57 0.18 19.81
CA ARG A 227 5.78 0.66 20.96
C ARG A 227 4.30 0.77 20.60
N SER A 228 3.45 0.53 21.59
CA SER A 228 2.01 0.77 21.51
C SER A 228 1.59 1.66 22.68
N HIS A 229 0.86 2.73 22.40
CA HIS A 229 0.41 3.68 23.42
C HIS A 229 -0.39 2.99 24.57
N PRO A 230 -0.27 3.43 25.84
CA PRO A 230 -1.03 2.84 26.96
C PRO A 230 -2.55 2.80 26.73
N ALA A 231 -3.11 3.83 26.08
CA ALA A 231 -4.53 3.86 25.70
C ALA A 231 -4.90 2.74 24.71
N TRP A 232 -4.04 2.47 23.71
CA TRP A 232 -4.23 1.35 22.78
C TRP A 232 -4.17 0.03 23.54
N ASN A 233 -3.18 -0.17 24.43
CA ASN A 233 -3.06 -1.39 25.24
C ASN A 233 -4.31 -1.66 26.08
N LYS A 234 -4.90 -0.61 26.69
CA LYS A 234 -6.17 -0.69 27.44
C LYS A 234 -7.35 -1.08 26.55
N LYS A 235 -7.51 -0.46 25.38
CA LYS A 235 -8.59 -0.79 24.43
C LYS A 235 -8.43 -2.21 23.86
N LEU A 236 -7.23 -2.57 23.40
CA LEU A 236 -6.89 -3.91 22.93
C LEU A 236 -7.22 -4.99 23.96
N ALA A 237 -6.84 -4.80 25.22
CA ALA A 237 -7.16 -5.73 26.31
C ALA A 237 -8.68 -5.86 26.58
N GLY A 238 -9.46 -4.80 26.32
CA GLY A 238 -10.92 -4.83 26.33
C GLY A 238 -11.51 -5.62 25.16
N LEU A 239 -11.05 -5.36 23.93
CA LEU A 239 -11.48 -6.04 22.71
C LEU A 239 -11.20 -7.55 22.76
N THR A 240 -10.11 -7.95 23.41
CA THR A 240 -9.69 -9.36 23.53
C THR A 240 -10.33 -10.09 24.71
N LYS A 241 -11.35 -9.53 25.38
CA LYS A 241 -12.12 -10.27 26.40
C LYS A 241 -12.99 -11.34 25.75
N THR A 242 -13.22 -12.44 26.46
CA THR A 242 -14.17 -13.48 26.03
C THR A 242 -15.57 -12.87 25.95
N ARG A 243 -16.21 -12.94 24.78
CA ARG A 243 -17.60 -12.52 24.58
C ARG A 243 -18.57 -13.62 25.03
N GLN A 244 -19.75 -13.23 25.46
CA GLN A 244 -20.81 -14.18 25.84
C GLN A 244 -21.44 -14.83 24.58
N PRO A 245 -22.01 -16.04 24.66
CA PRO A 245 -22.50 -16.77 23.48
C PRO A 245 -23.67 -16.11 22.73
N ASP A 246 -24.39 -15.22 23.39
CA ASP A 246 -25.48 -14.39 22.87
C ASP A 246 -25.00 -13.11 22.17
N GLN A 247 -23.74 -12.71 22.39
CA GLN A 247 -23.16 -11.52 21.79
C GLN A 247 -22.69 -11.79 20.36
N PRO A 248 -22.83 -10.82 19.44
CA PRO A 248 -22.29 -10.96 18.10
C PRO A 248 -20.75 -11.10 18.12
N PRO A 249 -20.17 -11.81 17.13
CA PRO A 249 -18.73 -11.86 16.93
C PRO A 249 -18.11 -10.47 16.92
N LEU A 250 -16.87 -10.37 17.41
CA LEU A 250 -16.13 -9.11 17.40
C LEU A 250 -15.93 -8.64 15.95
N SER A 251 -16.48 -7.48 15.61
CA SER A 251 -16.12 -6.73 14.39
C SER A 251 -15.62 -5.33 14.78
N VAL A 252 -14.41 -4.99 14.34
CA VAL A 252 -13.72 -3.72 14.65
C VAL A 252 -13.36 -3.00 13.36
N MET A 253 -13.87 -1.79 13.19
CA MET A 253 -13.50 -0.89 12.08
C MET A 253 -12.48 0.13 12.55
N LEU A 254 -11.35 0.22 11.84
CA LEU A 254 -10.24 1.13 12.15
C LEU A 254 -10.25 2.30 11.17
N CYS A 255 -10.57 3.49 11.66
CA CYS A 255 -10.65 4.74 10.90
C CYS A 255 -9.56 5.72 11.39
N GLY A 256 -9.28 6.76 10.60
CA GLY A 256 -8.31 7.80 10.99
C GLY A 256 -7.36 8.20 9.87
N PRO A 257 -6.64 9.33 10.02
CA PRO A 257 -5.82 9.91 8.96
C PRO A 257 -4.66 8.99 8.53
N LYS A 258 -3.97 9.36 7.45
CA LYS A 258 -2.72 8.70 7.02
C LYS A 258 -1.70 8.70 8.18
N SER A 259 -0.87 7.67 8.24
CA SER A 259 0.19 7.49 9.25
C SER A 259 -0.25 7.44 10.74
N SER A 260 -1.54 7.35 11.05
CA SER A 260 -2.03 7.37 12.44
C SER A 260 -1.80 6.08 13.26
N GLY A 261 -1.48 4.97 12.59
CA GLY A 261 -1.20 3.67 13.22
C GLY A 261 -2.25 2.55 12.99
N LYS A 262 -3.24 2.76 12.11
CA LYS A 262 -4.34 1.80 11.80
C LYS A 262 -3.86 0.36 11.59
N SER A 263 -3.02 0.12 10.58
CA SER A 263 -2.52 -1.21 10.25
C SER A 263 -1.73 -1.84 11.41
N THR A 264 -0.98 -1.04 12.19
CA THR A 264 -0.27 -1.50 13.38
C THR A 264 -1.21 -1.93 14.50
N PHE A 265 -2.27 -1.15 14.79
CA PHE A 265 -3.29 -1.54 15.77
C PHE A 265 -4.04 -2.80 15.32
N GLY A 266 -4.42 -2.89 14.05
CA GLY A 266 -5.08 -4.05 13.45
C GLY A 266 -4.22 -5.32 13.56
N ARG A 267 -2.92 -5.24 13.20
CA ARG A 267 -1.96 -6.35 13.33
C ARG A 267 -1.82 -6.81 14.78
N ILE A 268 -1.65 -5.88 15.73
CA ILE A 268 -1.56 -6.21 17.16
C ILE A 268 -2.86 -6.84 17.68
N LEU A 269 -4.04 -6.36 17.25
CA LEU A 269 -5.33 -6.92 17.61
C LEU A 269 -5.50 -8.34 17.06
N GLY A 270 -5.22 -8.57 15.78
CA GLY A 270 -5.29 -9.89 15.15
C GLY A 270 -4.38 -10.91 15.84
N ASN A 271 -3.13 -10.52 16.10
CA ASN A 271 -2.16 -11.33 16.82
C ASN A 271 -2.64 -11.71 18.24
N ARG A 272 -3.19 -10.74 19.00
CA ARG A 272 -3.76 -11.00 20.34
C ARG A 272 -4.97 -11.92 20.31
N LEU A 273 -5.84 -11.78 19.30
CA LEU A 273 -7.03 -12.61 19.15
C LEU A 273 -6.65 -14.07 18.87
N LEU A 274 -5.73 -14.31 17.93
CA LEU A 274 -5.23 -15.65 17.58
C LEU A 274 -4.55 -16.36 18.77
N THR A 275 -3.82 -15.62 19.60
CA THR A 275 -2.98 -16.19 20.69
C THR A 275 -3.56 -16.04 22.10
N GLY A 276 -4.77 -15.51 22.24
CA GLY A 276 -5.47 -15.43 23.53
C GLY A 276 -4.95 -14.37 24.50
N ALA A 277 -4.16 -13.40 24.03
CA ALA A 277 -3.70 -12.22 24.77
C ALA A 277 -3.10 -12.54 26.16
N GLY A 278 -2.24 -13.55 26.25
CA GLY A 278 -1.52 -13.93 27.48
C GLY A 278 -2.37 -14.57 28.59
N GLN A 279 -3.65 -14.86 28.35
CA GLN A 279 -4.50 -15.44 29.39
C GLN A 279 -4.32 -16.96 29.50
N GLN A 280 -3.43 -17.40 30.39
CA GLN A 280 -3.31 -18.79 30.82
C GLN A 280 -4.62 -19.30 31.45
N THR A 281 -5.54 -19.82 30.64
CA THR A 281 -6.72 -20.53 31.12
C THR A 281 -6.95 -21.78 30.28
N ARG A 282 -6.96 -22.95 30.93
CA ARG A 282 -7.17 -24.27 30.29
C ARG A 282 -8.47 -24.38 29.47
N ASN A 283 -9.40 -23.43 29.63
CA ASN A 283 -10.74 -23.44 29.04
C ASN A 283 -10.97 -22.34 27.98
N ARG A 284 -10.03 -21.41 27.74
CA ARG A 284 -10.26 -20.34 26.75
C ARG A 284 -9.91 -20.84 25.34
N LYS A 285 -10.93 -21.09 24.54
CA LYS A 285 -10.79 -21.33 23.09
C LYS A 285 -10.40 -20.03 22.39
N THR A 286 -9.22 -20.00 21.77
CA THR A 286 -8.89 -18.98 20.76
C THR A 286 -9.64 -19.28 19.46
N PRO A 287 -9.95 -18.26 18.64
CA PRO A 287 -10.45 -18.48 17.28
C PRO A 287 -9.37 -19.17 16.43
N LEU A 288 -9.78 -20.12 15.58
CA LEU A 288 -8.88 -20.80 14.63
C LEU A 288 -8.31 -19.84 13.56
N SER A 289 -8.97 -18.72 13.35
CA SER A 289 -8.55 -17.67 12.41
C SER A 289 -9.22 -16.34 12.75
N VAL A 290 -8.56 -15.24 12.39
CA VAL A 290 -9.14 -13.89 12.35
C VAL A 290 -9.32 -13.50 10.88
N VAL A 291 -10.38 -12.77 10.58
CA VAL A 291 -10.64 -12.26 9.24
C VAL A 291 -10.25 -10.79 9.19
N VAL A 292 -9.52 -10.40 8.16
CA VAL A 292 -9.17 -9.02 7.84
C VAL A 292 -9.92 -8.64 6.57
N LEU A 293 -10.74 -7.60 6.65
CA LEU A 293 -11.27 -6.90 5.49
C LEU A 293 -10.37 -5.68 5.28
N ASP A 294 -9.42 -5.80 4.35
CA ASP A 294 -8.43 -4.77 4.08
C ASP A 294 -8.91 -3.89 2.93
N LEU A 295 -9.30 -2.65 3.27
CA LEU A 295 -9.88 -1.68 2.34
C LEU A 295 -8.92 -0.51 2.05
N ASP A 296 -7.63 -0.61 2.37
CA ASP A 296 -6.64 0.40 1.97
C ASP A 296 -5.90 -0.04 0.69
N PRO A 297 -6.29 0.44 -0.52
CA PRO A 297 -5.60 0.08 -1.76
C PRO A 297 -4.22 0.74 -1.88
N GLY A 298 -3.89 1.72 -1.03
CA GLY A 298 -2.62 2.44 -1.05
C GLY A 298 -1.52 1.77 -0.25
N GLN A 299 -1.86 1.04 0.83
CA GLN A 299 -0.93 0.24 1.64
C GLN A 299 -1.57 -1.06 2.16
N PRO A 300 -2.01 -1.97 1.27
CA PRO A 300 -2.59 -3.25 1.68
C PRO A 300 -1.55 -4.17 2.32
N GLU A 301 -1.99 -4.99 3.27
CA GLU A 301 -1.14 -5.86 4.06
C GLU A 301 -0.81 -7.18 3.34
N TYR A 302 -1.83 -7.87 2.80
CA TYR A 302 -1.73 -9.24 2.29
C TYR A 302 -1.88 -9.38 0.76
N THR A 303 -2.20 -8.28 0.07
CA THR A 303 -2.38 -8.24 -1.38
C THR A 303 -1.53 -7.11 -1.98
N PRO A 304 -1.29 -7.10 -3.30
CA PRO A 304 -0.57 -6.00 -3.94
C PRO A 304 -1.35 -4.67 -3.89
N ALA A 305 -0.63 -3.55 -3.89
CA ALA A 305 -1.21 -2.21 -3.99
C ALA A 305 -2.13 -2.05 -5.22
N GLY A 306 -3.20 -1.26 -5.06
CA GLY A 306 -4.29 -1.14 -6.03
C GLY A 306 -5.43 -2.14 -5.85
N THR A 307 -5.39 -2.98 -4.81
CA THR A 307 -6.43 -3.97 -4.49
C THR A 307 -6.98 -3.81 -3.08
N ILE A 308 -8.21 -4.28 -2.87
CA ILE A 308 -8.83 -4.46 -1.55
C ILE A 308 -9.33 -5.91 -1.43
N ALA A 309 -9.28 -6.48 -0.23
CA ALA A 309 -9.44 -7.93 -0.07
C ALA A 309 -10.07 -8.38 1.26
N LEU A 310 -10.71 -9.54 1.20
CA LEU A 310 -11.11 -10.31 2.37
C LEU A 310 -10.11 -11.44 2.61
N VAL A 311 -9.46 -11.46 3.76
CA VAL A 311 -8.32 -12.33 4.07
C VAL A 311 -8.54 -13.08 5.37
N GLN A 312 -8.36 -14.39 5.37
CA GLN A 312 -8.46 -15.24 6.56
C GLN A 312 -7.05 -15.62 7.06
N VAL A 313 -6.69 -15.10 8.22
CA VAL A 313 -5.36 -15.22 8.86
C VAL A 313 -5.42 -16.25 9.99
N ARG A 314 -4.53 -17.24 9.97
CA ARG A 314 -4.49 -18.39 10.91
C ARG A 314 -3.29 -18.36 11.87
N GLU A 315 -2.22 -17.65 11.52
CA GLU A 315 -1.08 -17.43 12.42
C GLU A 315 -0.80 -15.93 12.63
N PRO A 316 -0.14 -15.54 13.74
CA PRO A 316 0.23 -14.16 13.97
C PRO A 316 1.09 -13.58 12.84
N ASN A 317 0.70 -12.41 12.35
CA ASN A 317 1.48 -11.66 11.38
C ASN A 317 2.61 -10.92 12.11
N LEU A 318 3.84 -11.34 11.85
CA LEU A 318 5.08 -10.88 12.48
C LEU A 318 6.12 -10.40 11.44
N GLY A 319 5.66 -9.78 10.35
CA GLY A 319 6.52 -9.17 9.33
C GLY A 319 5.88 -7.95 8.66
N PRO A 320 6.64 -7.16 7.88
CA PRO A 320 6.09 -6.17 6.95
C PRO A 320 5.29 -6.82 5.82
N SER A 321 4.38 -6.08 5.18
CA SER A 321 3.55 -6.56 4.07
C SER A 321 4.37 -7.23 2.95
N PHE A 322 5.50 -6.64 2.56
CA PHE A 322 6.45 -7.19 1.55
C PHE A 322 7.04 -8.58 1.87
N THR A 323 6.70 -9.17 3.02
CA THR A 323 7.16 -10.50 3.43
C THR A 323 6.09 -11.58 3.36
N HIS A 324 4.84 -11.25 2.98
CA HIS A 324 3.71 -12.18 2.96
C HIS A 324 2.60 -11.85 1.93
N ILE A 325 2.99 -11.34 0.75
CA ILE A 325 2.06 -11.19 -0.39
C ILE A 325 2.12 -12.42 -1.30
N ALA A 326 1.44 -13.49 -0.89
CA ALA A 326 1.05 -14.56 -1.83
C ALA A 326 -0.35 -15.08 -1.52
N ALA A 327 -1.13 -15.30 -2.59
CA ALA A 327 -2.43 -15.94 -2.45
C ALA A 327 -2.25 -17.43 -2.12
N GLY A 328 -2.72 -17.85 -0.94
CA GLY A 328 -2.89 -19.27 -0.61
C GLY A 328 -1.78 -19.91 0.24
N GLU A 329 -0.97 -19.13 0.95
CA GLU A 329 -0.05 -19.65 1.96
C GLU A 329 -0.75 -20.48 3.05
N GLN A 330 -0.05 -21.45 3.67
CA GLN A 330 -0.63 -22.32 4.71
C GLN A 330 -1.31 -21.56 5.87
N HIS A 331 -0.88 -20.32 6.14
CA HIS A 331 -1.32 -19.52 7.28
C HIS A 331 -2.19 -18.32 6.90
N VAL A 332 -2.30 -17.98 5.61
CA VAL A 332 -3.06 -16.81 5.10
C VAL A 332 -3.78 -17.19 3.81
N SER A 333 -5.11 -17.05 3.80
CA SER A 333 -5.93 -17.30 2.61
C SER A 333 -6.64 -16.02 2.20
N VAL A 334 -6.38 -15.54 0.98
CA VAL A 334 -7.22 -14.52 0.34
C VAL A 334 -8.53 -15.21 -0.07
N VAL A 335 -9.65 -14.77 0.50
CA VAL A 335 -10.99 -15.36 0.30
C VAL A 335 -11.67 -14.76 -0.94
N ARG A 336 -11.51 -13.44 -1.12
CA ARG A 336 -11.89 -12.70 -2.34
C ARG A 336 -11.07 -11.41 -2.39
N CYS A 337 -10.80 -10.91 -3.58
CA CYS A 337 -9.97 -9.74 -3.84
C CYS A 337 -10.56 -8.96 -5.01
N HIS A 338 -10.56 -7.63 -4.91
CA HIS A 338 -11.01 -6.72 -5.97
C HIS A 338 -9.93 -5.70 -6.29
N SER A 339 -9.81 -5.38 -7.58
CA SER A 339 -8.88 -4.36 -8.08
C SER A 339 -9.64 -3.04 -8.20
N ILE A 340 -9.15 -2.03 -7.48
CA ILE A 340 -9.54 -0.63 -7.70
C ILE A 340 -8.71 -0.02 -8.86
N ALA A 341 -7.66 -0.73 -9.30
CA ALA A 341 -6.72 -0.32 -10.35
C ALA A 341 -6.06 1.06 -10.10
N SER A 342 -6.04 1.48 -8.84
CA SER A 342 -5.57 2.78 -8.36
C SER A 342 -5.18 2.66 -6.89
N VAL A 343 -4.16 3.40 -6.46
CA VAL A 343 -3.68 3.42 -5.06
C VAL A 343 -4.51 4.33 -4.14
N SER A 344 -5.66 4.83 -4.61
CA SER A 344 -6.57 5.70 -3.86
C SER A 344 -8.04 5.40 -4.20
N PRO A 345 -8.96 5.28 -3.21
CA PRO A 345 -10.40 5.19 -3.47
C PRO A 345 -10.97 6.39 -4.23
N ALA A 346 -10.28 7.53 -4.23
CA ALA A 346 -10.75 8.76 -4.84
C ALA A 346 -10.78 8.73 -6.39
N SER A 347 -10.22 7.70 -7.04
CA SER A 347 -10.34 7.52 -8.50
C SER A 347 -11.73 7.03 -8.91
N ASP A 348 -12.33 6.17 -8.10
CA ASP A 348 -13.71 5.67 -8.26
C ASP A 348 -14.29 5.28 -6.89
N PRO A 349 -14.95 6.24 -6.20
CA PRO A 349 -15.60 5.99 -4.92
C PRO A 349 -16.73 4.94 -4.98
N GLU A 350 -17.44 4.85 -6.12
CA GLU A 350 -18.60 3.97 -6.27
C GLU A 350 -18.14 2.52 -6.41
N LEU A 351 -17.21 2.22 -7.33
CA LEU A 351 -16.57 0.90 -7.43
C LEU A 351 -15.96 0.48 -6.11
N TYR A 352 -15.24 1.38 -5.43
CA TYR A 352 -14.61 1.08 -4.14
C TYR A 352 -15.65 0.65 -3.09
N LEU A 353 -16.78 1.36 -2.99
CA LEU A 353 -17.86 1.01 -2.06
C LEU A 353 -18.50 -0.33 -2.44
N GLU A 354 -18.84 -0.54 -3.71
CA GLU A 354 -19.44 -1.80 -4.17
C GLU A 354 -18.52 -3.01 -3.91
N CYS A 355 -17.23 -2.87 -4.19
CA CYS A 355 -16.22 -3.88 -3.91
C CYS A 355 -16.13 -4.17 -2.41
N ALA A 356 -16.08 -3.14 -1.56
CA ALA A 356 -16.03 -3.30 -0.11
C ALA A 356 -17.29 -4.01 0.45
N LEU A 357 -18.47 -3.70 -0.09
CA LEU A 357 -19.73 -4.34 0.29
C LEU A 357 -19.83 -5.80 -0.21
N ASP A 358 -19.37 -6.11 -1.42
CA ASP A 358 -19.26 -7.51 -1.89
C ASP A 358 -18.31 -8.35 -1.01
N LEU A 359 -17.14 -7.80 -0.65
CA LEU A 359 -16.23 -8.47 0.29
C LEU A 359 -16.88 -8.69 1.67
N TYR A 360 -17.71 -7.76 2.14
CA TYR A 360 -18.46 -7.94 3.38
C TYR A 360 -19.57 -9.00 3.24
N HIS A 361 -20.30 -9.05 2.13
CA HIS A 361 -21.26 -10.14 1.84
C HIS A 361 -20.56 -11.51 1.75
N ARG A 362 -19.35 -11.56 1.19
CA ARG A 362 -18.52 -12.77 1.20
C ARG A 362 -18.15 -13.19 2.62
N TYR A 363 -17.74 -12.25 3.48
CA TYR A 363 -17.52 -12.53 4.91
C TYR A 363 -18.78 -13.10 5.60
N GLN A 364 -19.95 -12.50 5.36
CA GLN A 364 -21.22 -12.94 5.95
C GLN A 364 -21.66 -14.34 5.49
N SER A 365 -21.22 -14.80 4.32
CA SER A 365 -21.57 -16.11 3.76
C SER A 365 -20.54 -17.20 4.07
N THR A 366 -19.23 -16.91 3.98
CA THR A 366 -18.17 -17.94 4.14
C THR A 366 -17.42 -17.90 5.47
N CYS A 367 -17.45 -16.77 6.19
CA CYS A 367 -16.59 -16.54 7.37
C CYS A 367 -17.37 -16.14 8.64
N LYS A 368 -18.70 -16.23 8.61
CA LYS A 368 -19.60 -15.84 9.70
C LYS A 368 -19.24 -16.54 11.01
N GLY A 369 -19.10 -15.76 12.08
CA GLY A 369 -18.75 -16.25 13.41
C GLY A 369 -17.28 -16.01 13.80
N LEU A 370 -16.40 -15.75 12.83
CA LEU A 370 -15.01 -15.39 13.08
C LEU A 370 -14.89 -13.90 13.48
N PRO A 371 -13.86 -13.50 14.25
CA PRO A 371 -13.58 -12.09 14.49
C PRO A 371 -13.19 -11.38 13.19
N LEU A 372 -13.69 -10.17 12.98
CA LEU A 372 -13.44 -9.33 11.82
C LEU A 372 -12.69 -8.05 12.21
N ILE A 373 -11.62 -7.74 11.49
CA ILE A 373 -10.89 -6.47 11.56
C ILE A 373 -11.04 -5.79 10.19
N ILE A 374 -11.56 -4.57 10.18
CA ILE A 374 -11.76 -3.79 8.95
C ILE A 374 -10.75 -2.66 8.97
N ASN A 375 -9.73 -2.76 8.10
CA ASN A 375 -8.77 -1.69 7.89
C ASN A 375 -9.31 -0.76 6.79
N THR A 376 -9.22 0.56 6.98
CA THR A 376 -9.76 1.56 6.06
C THR A 376 -8.68 2.53 5.61
N PRO A 377 -8.83 3.20 4.46
CA PRO A 377 -7.81 4.10 3.92
C PRO A 377 -7.74 5.41 4.73
N GLY A 378 -6.61 6.10 4.65
CA GLY A 378 -6.36 7.35 5.38
C GLY A 378 -7.12 8.61 4.89
N TRP A 379 -8.22 8.46 4.14
CA TRP A 379 -9.00 9.57 3.58
C TRP A 379 -10.26 9.79 4.43
N VAL A 380 -10.26 10.85 5.25
CA VAL A 380 -11.23 11.03 6.36
C VAL A 380 -12.09 12.32 6.25
N LEU A 381 -12.07 12.99 5.10
CA LEU A 381 -12.74 14.27 4.85
C LEU A 381 -13.46 14.25 3.49
N GLY A 382 -14.53 15.03 3.37
CA GLY A 382 -15.37 15.09 2.17
C GLY A 382 -15.88 13.70 1.79
N THR A 383 -15.79 13.34 0.50
CA THR A 383 -16.19 12.01 -0.02
C THR A 383 -15.52 10.84 0.71
N GLY A 384 -14.33 11.03 1.30
CA GLY A 384 -13.71 10.00 2.16
C GLY A 384 -14.50 9.76 3.46
N LEU A 385 -15.07 10.81 4.05
CA LEU A 385 -15.99 10.69 5.19
C LEU A 385 -17.32 10.05 4.77
N ASP A 386 -17.87 10.43 3.61
CA ASP A 386 -19.10 9.82 3.08
C ASP A 386 -18.94 8.30 2.90
N LEU A 387 -17.82 7.85 2.30
CA LEU A 387 -17.47 6.44 2.19
C LEU A 387 -17.33 5.74 3.56
N LEU A 388 -16.63 6.36 4.52
CA LEU A 388 -16.43 5.75 5.84
C LEU A 388 -17.73 5.69 6.66
N THR A 389 -18.59 6.69 6.55
CA THR A 389 -19.90 6.71 7.22
C THR A 389 -20.84 5.68 6.59
N GLU A 390 -20.89 5.54 5.27
CA GLU A 390 -21.68 4.52 4.61
C GLU A 390 -21.21 3.10 4.95
N LEU A 391 -19.90 2.85 4.91
CA LEU A 391 -19.31 1.59 5.38
C LEU A 391 -19.69 1.30 6.84
N ALA A 392 -19.61 2.28 7.75
CA ALA A 392 -20.01 2.10 9.14
C ALA A 392 -21.53 1.85 9.30
N SER A 393 -22.36 2.56 8.53
CA SER A 393 -23.83 2.49 8.59
C SER A 393 -24.36 1.14 8.09
N THR A 394 -23.74 0.60 7.05
CA THR A 394 -24.16 -0.64 6.36
C THR A 394 -23.51 -1.88 6.97
N ILE A 395 -22.19 -1.88 7.23
CA ILE A 395 -21.49 -3.01 7.86
C ILE A 395 -21.94 -3.20 9.32
N LYS A 396 -22.18 -2.09 10.05
CA LYS A 396 -22.57 -2.06 11.48
C LYS A 396 -21.55 -2.81 12.37
N PRO A 397 -20.26 -2.42 12.34
CA PRO A 397 -19.24 -3.03 13.19
C PRO A 397 -19.58 -2.84 14.67
N THR A 398 -19.20 -3.81 15.52
CA THR A 398 -19.46 -3.71 16.97
C THR A 398 -18.66 -2.59 17.64
N GLU A 399 -17.53 -2.23 17.04
CA GLU A 399 -16.56 -1.25 17.52
C GLU A 399 -16.06 -0.43 16.31
N VAL A 400 -16.18 0.89 16.37
CA VAL A 400 -15.54 1.83 15.44
C VAL A 400 -14.47 2.59 16.23
N ILE A 401 -13.23 2.48 15.80
CA ILE A 401 -12.08 3.10 16.46
C ILE A 401 -11.47 4.12 15.52
N TYR A 402 -11.59 5.39 15.88
CA TYR A 402 -10.98 6.49 15.14
C TYR A 402 -9.64 6.86 15.79
N MET A 403 -8.55 6.65 15.06
CA MET A 403 -7.18 6.75 15.57
C MET A 403 -6.61 8.17 15.49
N SER A 404 -7.36 9.14 16.00
CA SER A 404 -6.86 10.48 16.34
C SER A 404 -7.79 11.11 17.37
N GLU A 405 -7.24 11.66 18.45
CA GLU A 405 -8.02 12.44 19.43
C GLU A 405 -8.29 13.85 18.87
N ASP A 406 -7.32 14.46 18.18
CA ASP A 406 -7.42 15.77 17.53
C ASP A 406 -8.00 15.68 16.10
N GLY A 407 -8.98 14.80 15.88
CA GLY A 407 -9.64 14.65 14.58
C GLY A 407 -10.47 15.89 14.19
N PRO A 408 -10.67 16.16 12.88
CA PRO A 408 -11.65 17.15 12.45
C PRO A 408 -13.03 16.83 13.03
N LYS A 409 -13.72 17.82 13.60
CA LYS A 409 -15.00 17.62 14.30
C LYS A 409 -16.05 16.94 13.40
N GLU A 410 -16.18 17.43 12.17
CA GLU A 410 -17.07 16.87 11.14
C GLU A 410 -16.84 15.36 10.93
N THR A 411 -15.59 14.93 10.80
CA THR A 411 -15.21 13.51 10.70
C THR A 411 -15.66 12.70 11.91
N VAL A 412 -15.41 13.23 13.12
CA VAL A 412 -15.72 12.54 14.38
C VAL A 412 -17.24 12.44 14.57
N GLU A 413 -17.96 13.54 14.37
CA GLU A 413 -19.42 13.62 14.51
C GLU A 413 -20.13 12.74 13.46
N GLY A 414 -19.72 12.80 12.19
CA GLY A 414 -20.27 11.96 11.13
C GLY A 414 -20.09 10.47 11.40
N LEU A 415 -18.88 10.03 11.78
CA LEU A 415 -18.62 8.63 12.14
C LEU A 415 -19.38 8.20 13.41
N GLN A 416 -19.52 9.09 14.40
CA GLN A 416 -20.28 8.81 15.61
C GLN A 416 -21.78 8.65 15.33
N VAL A 417 -22.35 9.43 14.41
CA VAL A 417 -23.75 9.31 13.97
C VAL A 417 -23.98 8.03 13.15
N ALA A 418 -23.05 7.66 12.26
CA ALA A 418 -23.14 6.44 11.47
C ALA A 418 -22.92 5.16 12.30
N CYS A 419 -22.10 5.23 13.35
CA CYS A 419 -21.76 4.10 14.22
C CYS A 419 -22.93 3.67 15.11
N LYS A 420 -23.49 2.48 14.84
CA LYS A 420 -24.49 1.83 15.72
C LYS A 420 -23.87 1.04 16.88
N GLY A 421 -22.57 0.77 16.79
CA GLY A 421 -21.78 0.07 17.82
C GLY A 421 -21.15 1.04 18.82
N THR A 422 -20.04 0.61 19.44
CA THR A 422 -19.23 1.50 20.29
C THR A 422 -18.29 2.33 19.43
N PHE A 423 -18.38 3.66 19.50
CA PHE A 423 -17.39 4.57 18.93
C PHE A 423 -16.28 4.88 19.95
N THR A 424 -15.02 4.97 19.55
CA THR A 424 -13.90 5.27 20.44
C THR A 424 -12.81 6.05 19.72
N LEU A 425 -12.39 7.19 20.30
CA LEU A 425 -11.17 7.88 19.91
C LEU A 425 -9.95 7.23 20.57
N LEU A 426 -8.84 7.16 19.85
CA LEU A 426 -7.53 6.79 20.39
C LEU A 426 -6.46 7.77 19.88
N PRO A 427 -5.40 8.04 20.65
CA PRO A 427 -4.31 8.90 20.20
C PRO A 427 -3.65 8.30 18.96
N SER A 428 -3.26 9.15 18.02
CA SER A 428 -2.44 8.72 16.89
C SER A 428 -1.01 8.44 17.34
N GLN A 429 -0.30 7.55 16.65
CA GLN A 429 1.12 7.29 16.90
C GLN A 429 1.86 7.30 15.57
N GLN A 430 2.20 8.50 15.09
CA GLN A 430 3.03 8.68 13.91
C GLN A 430 4.44 8.12 14.17
N SER A 431 5.14 7.72 13.10
CA SER A 431 6.51 7.23 13.21
C SER A 431 7.47 8.43 13.29
N GLU A 432 8.28 8.49 14.34
CA GLU A 432 9.28 9.57 14.55
C GLU A 432 10.29 9.66 13.40
N PHE A 433 10.57 8.54 12.73
CA PHE A 433 11.44 8.45 11.56
C PHE A 433 10.84 7.48 10.55
N THR A 434 10.99 7.76 9.26
CA THR A 434 10.79 6.77 8.20
C THR A 434 12.00 6.73 7.26
N SER A 435 12.44 5.52 6.91
CA SER A 435 13.50 5.31 5.91
C SER A 435 12.94 4.98 4.52
N ARG A 436 11.62 4.87 4.37
CA ARG A 436 10.93 4.51 3.12
C ARG A 436 9.60 5.25 3.04
N THR A 437 9.38 6.00 1.95
CA THR A 437 8.10 6.65 1.66
C THR A 437 7.01 5.61 1.36
N ALA A 438 5.74 6.03 1.30
CA ALA A 438 4.65 5.13 0.91
C ALA A 438 4.86 4.51 -0.49
N ALA A 439 5.42 5.27 -1.44
CA ALA A 439 5.77 4.80 -2.78
C ALA A 439 6.93 3.79 -2.76
N HIS A 440 7.94 4.01 -1.92
CA HIS A 440 9.02 3.03 -1.71
C HIS A 440 8.47 1.71 -1.16
N LEU A 441 7.56 1.75 -0.18
CA LEU A 441 6.95 0.55 0.40
C LEU A 441 6.08 -0.21 -0.61
N ARG A 442 5.28 0.49 -1.44
CA ARG A 442 4.54 -0.14 -2.55
C ARG A 442 5.47 -0.78 -3.58
N SER A 443 6.57 -0.11 -3.94
CA SER A 443 7.58 -0.65 -4.87
C SER A 443 8.26 -1.90 -4.31
N MET A 444 8.56 -1.92 -3.00
CA MET A 444 9.10 -3.11 -2.32
C MET A 444 8.09 -4.26 -2.31
N GLN A 445 6.82 -3.99 -2.04
CA GLN A 445 5.72 -4.96 -2.09
C GLN A 445 5.52 -5.52 -3.51
N ALA A 446 5.52 -4.68 -4.54
CA ALA A 446 5.39 -5.10 -5.93
C ALA A 446 6.57 -6.00 -6.37
N LEU A 447 7.81 -5.58 -6.09
CA LEU A 447 9.00 -6.38 -6.38
C LEU A 447 8.95 -7.74 -5.65
N ALA A 448 8.67 -7.75 -4.35
CA ALA A 448 8.55 -9.00 -3.59
C ALA A 448 7.43 -9.92 -4.12
N TYR A 449 6.31 -9.36 -4.58
CA TYR A 449 5.22 -10.11 -5.20
C TYR A 449 5.67 -10.77 -6.52
N PHE A 450 6.21 -10.01 -7.48
CA PHE A 450 6.60 -10.57 -8.78
C PHE A 450 7.76 -11.57 -8.72
N HIS A 451 8.62 -11.47 -7.70
CA HIS A 451 9.70 -12.44 -7.44
C HIS A 451 9.29 -13.62 -6.56
N THR A 452 8.00 -13.76 -6.20
CA THR A 452 7.51 -14.88 -5.41
C THR A 452 7.38 -16.15 -6.28
N VAL A 453 7.97 -17.25 -5.79
CA VAL A 453 7.91 -18.58 -6.41
C VAL A 453 7.26 -19.59 -5.45
N GLY A 454 6.32 -20.37 -5.99
CA GLY A 454 5.65 -21.44 -5.27
C GLY A 454 6.59 -22.62 -4.97
N ASN A 455 6.73 -22.95 -3.69
CA ASN A 455 7.41 -24.18 -3.23
C ASN A 455 6.36 -25.30 -3.04
N PRO A 456 6.62 -26.58 -3.39
CA PRO A 456 5.75 -27.70 -3.07
C PRO A 456 5.37 -27.85 -1.58
N ALA A 457 6.11 -27.24 -0.65
CA ALA A 457 5.72 -27.13 0.76
C ALA A 457 4.67 -26.02 1.05
N ASN A 458 4.17 -25.34 0.01
CA ASN A 458 3.30 -24.17 0.04
C ASN A 458 3.79 -23.04 0.97
N LYS A 459 5.07 -22.70 0.84
CA LYS A 459 5.75 -21.61 1.55
C LYS A 459 6.41 -20.66 0.55
N LEU A 460 6.29 -19.35 0.79
CA LEU A 460 6.95 -18.29 0.01
C LEU A 460 8.44 -18.56 -0.22
N ILE A 461 8.93 -18.44 -1.45
CA ILE A 461 10.35 -18.24 -1.74
C ILE A 461 10.45 -17.05 -2.68
N TRP A 462 11.49 -16.24 -2.52
CA TRP A 462 11.82 -15.16 -3.45
C TRP A 462 13.00 -15.57 -4.32
N ASP A 463 12.80 -15.53 -5.63
CA ASP A 463 13.86 -15.75 -6.61
C ASP A 463 14.60 -14.43 -6.88
N PRO A 464 15.93 -14.36 -6.74
CA PRO A 464 16.70 -13.14 -7.02
C PRO A 464 17.19 -13.06 -8.47
N THR A 465 16.52 -13.70 -9.43
CA THR A 465 16.81 -13.58 -10.86
C THR A 465 16.05 -12.41 -11.47
N PRO A 466 16.68 -11.53 -12.26
CA PRO A 466 15.98 -10.45 -12.95
C PRO A 466 14.79 -10.92 -13.79
N LEU A 467 13.68 -10.18 -13.75
CA LEU A 467 12.46 -10.44 -14.54
C LEU A 467 12.72 -10.40 -16.06
N SER A 468 13.77 -9.71 -16.49
CA SER A 468 14.32 -9.74 -17.86
C SER A 468 14.77 -11.15 -18.29
N SER A 469 15.26 -11.96 -17.35
CA SER A 469 15.76 -13.32 -17.59
C SER A 469 14.68 -14.39 -17.43
N SER A 470 13.59 -14.08 -16.74
CA SER A 470 12.46 -14.99 -16.55
C SER A 470 11.66 -15.19 -17.85
N PRO A 471 11.30 -16.43 -18.22
CA PRO A 471 10.47 -16.70 -19.40
C PRO A 471 9.04 -16.18 -19.17
N PRO A 472 8.49 -15.35 -20.07
CA PRO A 472 7.13 -14.84 -19.95
C PRO A 472 6.09 -15.89 -20.35
N LEU A 473 4.91 -15.80 -19.74
CA LEU A 473 3.71 -16.48 -20.22
C LEU A 473 3.25 -15.83 -21.53
N THR A 474 3.24 -16.60 -22.61
CA THR A 474 2.78 -16.16 -23.93
C THR A 474 1.27 -16.34 -24.05
N VAL A 475 0.52 -15.23 -24.09
CA VAL A 475 -0.94 -15.23 -24.17
C VAL A 475 -1.39 -14.75 -25.55
N SER A 476 -1.93 -15.64 -26.39
CA SER A 476 -2.51 -15.23 -27.68
C SER A 476 -3.70 -14.30 -27.47
N TYR A 477 -3.71 -13.17 -28.16
CA TYR A 477 -4.84 -12.25 -28.25
C TYR A 477 -5.52 -12.25 -29.63
N SER A 478 -4.97 -13.04 -30.56
CA SER A 478 -5.50 -13.29 -31.90
C SER A 478 -6.18 -14.67 -31.99
N GLY A 479 -7.00 -14.85 -33.03
CA GLY A 479 -7.73 -16.09 -33.30
C GLY A 479 -8.96 -16.32 -32.39
N LYS A 480 -9.60 -17.49 -32.57
CA LYS A 480 -10.83 -17.86 -31.85
C LYS A 480 -10.58 -18.24 -30.39
N ASN A 481 -9.43 -18.86 -30.09
CA ASN A 481 -9.06 -19.31 -28.75
C ASN A 481 -8.14 -18.26 -28.07
N ARG A 482 -8.59 -17.01 -27.98
CA ARG A 482 -7.87 -15.95 -27.28
C ARG A 482 -7.71 -16.29 -25.78
N GLY A 483 -6.56 -15.93 -25.22
CA GLY A 483 -6.20 -16.26 -23.84
C GLY A 483 -6.85 -15.35 -22.79
N VAL A 484 -7.26 -14.15 -23.19
CA VAL A 484 -8.07 -13.16 -22.45
C VAL A 484 -9.15 -12.61 -23.39
N LEU A 485 -10.32 -12.23 -22.86
CA LEU A 485 -11.44 -11.64 -23.59
C LEU A 485 -11.04 -10.30 -24.22
N GLY A 486 -10.44 -9.43 -23.40
CA GLY A 486 -9.91 -8.13 -23.79
C GLY A 486 -9.30 -7.37 -22.61
N ILE A 487 -8.86 -6.14 -22.90
CA ILE A 487 -8.40 -5.15 -21.92
C ILE A 487 -9.53 -4.17 -21.62
N ILE A 488 -9.71 -3.80 -20.35
CA ILE A 488 -10.64 -2.75 -19.89
C ILE A 488 -9.80 -1.66 -19.21
N SER A 489 -9.98 -0.40 -19.57
CA SER A 489 -9.32 0.72 -18.86
C SER A 489 -10.29 1.33 -17.85
N TYR A 490 -9.87 1.43 -16.59
CA TYR A 490 -10.58 2.15 -15.53
C TYR A 490 -10.06 3.59 -15.44
N GLU A 491 -10.89 4.51 -14.92
CA GLU A 491 -10.66 5.98 -14.81
C GLU A 491 -10.54 6.71 -16.16
N TYR A 492 -9.76 6.18 -17.11
CA TYR A 492 -9.52 6.79 -18.41
C TYR A 492 -9.23 5.75 -19.50
N GLN A 493 -10.03 5.75 -20.57
CA GLN A 493 -9.77 4.96 -21.77
C GLN A 493 -8.87 5.75 -22.75
N PRO A 494 -7.63 5.31 -23.01
CA PRO A 494 -6.81 5.94 -24.05
C PRO A 494 -7.38 5.68 -25.45
N PRO A 495 -7.05 6.53 -26.44
CA PRO A 495 -7.30 6.24 -27.85
C PRO A 495 -6.78 4.86 -28.27
N ALA A 496 -7.48 4.19 -29.20
CA ALA A 496 -7.21 2.80 -29.56
C ALA A 496 -5.80 2.59 -30.13
N ASP A 497 -5.27 3.60 -30.83
CA ASP A 497 -3.91 3.68 -31.37
C ASP A 497 -2.82 3.90 -30.30
N LEU A 498 -3.17 4.44 -29.12
CA LEU A 498 -2.24 4.67 -28.01
C LEU A 498 -2.36 3.61 -26.91
N LEU A 499 -3.38 2.74 -26.94
CA LEU A 499 -3.59 1.71 -25.92
C LEU A 499 -2.38 0.77 -25.83
N ALA A 500 -1.85 0.31 -26.97
CA ALA A 500 -0.68 -0.57 -27.03
C ALA A 500 0.57 0.04 -26.37
N GLU A 501 0.86 1.32 -26.65
CA GLU A 501 1.98 2.04 -26.02
C GLU A 501 1.76 2.21 -24.51
N THR A 502 0.53 2.49 -24.08
CA THR A 502 0.20 2.82 -22.69
C THR A 502 0.29 1.59 -21.76
N ILE A 503 -0.11 0.42 -22.26
CA ILE A 503 -0.06 -0.84 -21.49
C ILE A 503 1.33 -1.50 -21.51
N ASN A 504 2.16 -1.23 -22.53
CA ASN A 504 3.46 -1.89 -22.66
C ASN A 504 4.40 -1.48 -21.50
N GLY A 505 5.01 -2.45 -20.83
CA GLY A 505 5.78 -2.24 -19.62
C GLY A 505 4.95 -1.87 -18.38
N SER A 506 3.61 -1.90 -18.43
CA SER A 506 2.76 -1.54 -17.29
C SER A 506 2.35 -2.74 -16.43
N MET A 507 1.97 -2.45 -15.18
CA MET A 507 1.28 -3.43 -14.33
C MET A 507 -0.21 -3.35 -14.60
N LEU A 508 -0.84 -4.52 -14.75
CA LEU A 508 -2.26 -4.71 -14.99
C LEU A 508 -2.82 -5.69 -13.95
N CYS A 509 -4.13 -5.67 -13.73
CA CYS A 509 -4.79 -6.64 -12.85
C CYS A 509 -5.48 -7.73 -13.69
N LEU A 510 -5.18 -9.00 -13.42
CA LEU A 510 -5.90 -10.12 -14.03
C LEU A 510 -7.19 -10.37 -13.24
N VAL A 511 -8.34 -10.15 -13.90
CA VAL A 511 -9.66 -10.32 -13.31
C VAL A 511 -10.41 -11.44 -14.02
N GLU A 512 -11.06 -12.27 -13.21
CA GLU A 512 -11.94 -13.35 -13.60
C GLU A 512 -13.38 -12.85 -13.47
N ALA A 513 -14.15 -12.87 -14.55
CA ALA A 513 -15.59 -12.68 -14.54
C ALA A 513 -16.27 -14.05 -14.43
N GLU A 514 -16.88 -14.29 -13.26
CA GLU A 514 -17.55 -15.52 -12.85
C GLU A 514 -18.92 -15.69 -13.55
N ASP A 515 -19.56 -14.60 -13.94
CA ASP A 515 -20.84 -14.56 -14.68
C ASP A 515 -20.79 -13.43 -15.73
N ILE A 516 -21.41 -13.66 -16.90
CA ILE A 516 -21.54 -12.68 -17.99
C ILE A 516 -22.15 -11.35 -17.51
N LYS A 517 -22.98 -11.38 -16.45
CA LYS A 517 -23.53 -10.18 -15.79
C LYS A 517 -22.46 -9.19 -15.32
N ALA A 518 -21.21 -9.60 -15.12
CA ALA A 518 -20.09 -8.71 -14.83
C ALA A 518 -19.94 -7.58 -15.86
N PHE A 519 -20.26 -7.85 -17.14
CA PHE A 519 -20.14 -6.93 -18.27
C PHE A 519 -21.40 -6.09 -18.53
N SER A 520 -22.46 -6.25 -17.73
CA SER A 520 -23.77 -5.62 -17.98
C SER A 520 -23.78 -4.08 -17.98
N ARG A 521 -22.76 -3.44 -17.40
CA ARG A 521 -22.52 -1.99 -17.47
C ARG A 521 -21.91 -1.58 -18.80
N LEU A 522 -20.81 -2.24 -19.18
CA LEU A 522 -20.04 -2.03 -20.41
C LEU A 522 -20.87 -2.33 -21.68
N ALA A 523 -21.75 -3.33 -21.64
CA ALA A 523 -22.57 -3.68 -22.79
C ALA A 523 -23.61 -2.61 -23.17
N LYS A 524 -24.20 -1.92 -22.18
CA LYS A 524 -25.17 -0.84 -22.42
C LYS A 524 -24.54 0.36 -23.12
N GLU A 525 -23.27 0.64 -22.83
CA GLU A 525 -22.49 1.66 -23.53
C GLU A 525 -22.27 1.27 -25.00
N SER A 526 -21.93 0.01 -25.26
CA SER A 526 -21.79 -0.51 -26.63
C SER A 526 -23.10 -0.41 -27.43
N GLU A 527 -24.25 -0.68 -26.82
CA GLU A 527 -25.58 -0.48 -27.43
C GLU A 527 -25.87 1.02 -27.69
N GLY A 528 -25.50 1.90 -26.76
CA GLY A 528 -25.56 3.36 -26.94
C GLY A 528 -24.72 3.87 -28.10
N PHE A 529 -23.52 3.32 -28.29
CA PHE A 529 -22.64 3.66 -29.41
C PHE A 529 -23.19 3.18 -30.76
N LEU A 530 -23.74 1.97 -30.80
CA LEU A 530 -24.36 1.40 -32.01
C LEU A 530 -25.66 2.14 -32.41
N THR A 531 -26.47 2.56 -31.44
CA THR A 531 -27.71 3.33 -31.69
C THR A 531 -27.43 4.78 -32.10
N ALA A 532 -26.38 5.41 -31.57
CA ALA A 532 -25.94 6.73 -32.04
C ALA A 532 -25.51 6.75 -33.52
N ALA A 533 -25.10 5.61 -34.08
CA ALA A 533 -24.78 5.43 -35.49
C ALA A 533 -25.97 5.00 -36.38
N SER A 534 -27.10 4.61 -35.78
CA SER A 534 -28.28 4.06 -36.47
C SER A 534 -29.57 4.60 -35.85
N GLY A 535 -30.05 5.72 -36.38
CA GLY A 535 -31.25 6.43 -35.90
C GLY A 535 -32.56 5.70 -36.18
N THR A 536 -32.82 4.59 -35.49
CA THR A 536 -34.10 3.87 -35.49
C THR A 536 -34.45 3.39 -34.09
N ASP A 537 -35.54 3.93 -33.53
CA ASP A 537 -36.15 3.44 -32.29
C ASP A 537 -36.59 1.98 -32.44
N ALA A 538 -36.06 1.09 -31.60
CA ALA A 538 -36.55 -0.28 -31.43
C ALA A 538 -37.00 -0.45 -29.97
N MET A 539 -38.26 -0.84 -29.76
CA MET A 539 -38.82 -1.05 -28.43
C MET A 539 -38.28 -2.31 -27.76
N ASP A 540 -38.27 -2.27 -26.42
CA ASP A 540 -38.15 -3.37 -25.45
C ASP A 540 -38.46 -4.77 -26.02
N VAL A 541 -37.44 -5.65 -26.01
CA VAL A 541 -37.59 -7.10 -26.22
C VAL A 541 -36.72 -7.83 -25.18
N ASP A 542 -37.24 -8.96 -24.69
CA ASP A 542 -36.67 -9.84 -23.65
C ASP A 542 -35.13 -9.93 -23.62
N SER A 543 -34.60 -10.08 -22.40
CA SER A 543 -33.17 -10.19 -22.07
C SER A 543 -32.41 -11.25 -22.89
N GLY A 544 -31.98 -10.86 -24.08
CA GLY A 544 -31.08 -11.64 -24.92
C GLY A 544 -29.77 -11.91 -24.18
N ALA A 545 -29.19 -13.09 -24.41
CA ALA A 545 -27.88 -13.40 -23.86
C ALA A 545 -26.85 -12.40 -24.39
N LEU A 546 -26.23 -11.65 -23.48
CA LEU A 546 -25.18 -10.66 -23.77
C LEU A 546 -24.09 -11.26 -24.65
N ASP A 547 -23.98 -10.78 -25.90
CA ASP A 547 -22.93 -11.21 -26.81
C ASP A 547 -21.61 -10.51 -26.46
N LEU A 548 -20.75 -11.21 -25.73
CA LEU A 548 -19.44 -10.73 -25.33
C LEU A 548 -18.45 -10.55 -26.49
N ASP A 549 -18.72 -11.12 -27.67
CA ASP A 549 -17.92 -10.80 -28.86
C ASP A 549 -18.34 -9.46 -29.48
N GLY A 550 -19.61 -9.06 -29.35
CA GLY A 550 -20.13 -7.79 -29.85
C GLY A 550 -19.57 -6.54 -29.16
N ILE A 551 -19.17 -6.65 -27.89
CA ILE A 551 -18.64 -5.54 -27.08
C ILE A 551 -17.11 -5.35 -27.19
N VAL A 552 -16.41 -6.20 -27.95
CA VAL A 552 -14.94 -6.18 -28.05
C VAL A 552 -14.48 -5.50 -29.35
N ALA A 553 -13.84 -4.35 -29.21
CA ALA A 553 -13.11 -3.66 -30.27
C ALA A 553 -11.67 -4.18 -30.38
N ARG A 554 -10.95 -3.73 -31.43
CA ARG A 554 -9.52 -4.03 -31.62
C ARG A 554 -8.72 -2.77 -31.92
N THR A 555 -7.52 -2.69 -31.35
CA THR A 555 -6.52 -1.66 -31.70
C THR A 555 -5.95 -1.89 -33.10
N PRO A 556 -5.19 -0.95 -33.69
CA PRO A 556 -4.47 -1.18 -34.96
C PRO A 556 -3.53 -2.39 -34.93
N GLU A 557 -2.96 -2.72 -33.76
CA GLU A 557 -2.12 -3.89 -33.50
C GLU A 557 -2.92 -5.20 -33.27
N GLY A 558 -4.25 -5.12 -33.44
CA GLY A 558 -5.18 -6.24 -33.27
C GLY A 558 -5.54 -6.59 -31.83
N ILE A 559 -5.08 -5.82 -30.84
CA ILE A 559 -5.27 -6.12 -29.41
C ILE A 559 -6.76 -5.96 -29.06
N PRO A 560 -7.42 -6.98 -28.49
CA PRO A 560 -8.81 -6.88 -28.07
C PRO A 560 -8.94 -5.99 -26.83
N TYR A 561 -9.83 -5.00 -26.91
CA TYR A 561 -10.19 -4.15 -25.77
C TYR A 561 -11.70 -3.91 -25.77
N ILE A 562 -12.27 -3.61 -24.60
CA ILE A 562 -13.67 -3.22 -24.47
C ILE A 562 -13.68 -1.68 -24.40
N PRO A 563 -14.32 -0.98 -25.37
CA PRO A 563 -14.49 0.47 -25.30
C PRO A 563 -15.20 0.86 -24.00
N ASN A 564 -14.73 1.93 -23.37
CA ASN A 564 -15.16 2.37 -22.04
C ASN A 564 -14.99 3.89 -21.88
N SER A 565 -15.69 4.65 -22.73
CA SER A 565 -15.71 6.12 -22.70
C SER A 565 -16.36 6.66 -21.42
N ASP A 566 -17.40 6.00 -20.93
CA ASP A 566 -18.14 6.37 -19.71
C ASP A 566 -17.45 5.89 -18.41
N ALA A 567 -16.20 5.41 -18.51
CA ALA A 567 -15.37 4.90 -17.41
C ALA A 567 -16.08 3.86 -16.50
N GLN A 568 -16.97 3.07 -17.08
CA GLN A 568 -17.69 1.99 -16.40
C GLN A 568 -16.74 0.88 -15.93
N THR A 569 -17.23 0.09 -14.98
CA THR A 569 -16.45 -0.94 -14.30
C THR A 569 -17.15 -2.30 -14.36
N LEU A 570 -16.40 -3.39 -14.14
CA LEU A 570 -17.02 -4.70 -13.94
C LEU A 570 -17.78 -4.74 -12.61
N ASP A 571 -18.93 -5.41 -12.61
CA ASP A 571 -19.70 -5.64 -11.38
C ASP A 571 -18.94 -6.59 -10.43
N PRO A 572 -18.55 -6.15 -9.21
CA PRO A 572 -17.76 -6.96 -8.29
C PRO A 572 -18.52 -8.17 -7.72
N ARG A 573 -19.85 -8.20 -7.84
CA ARG A 573 -20.68 -9.36 -7.43
C ARG A 573 -20.48 -10.57 -8.33
N TYR A 574 -19.98 -10.36 -9.55
CA TYR A 574 -19.81 -11.35 -10.60
C TYR A 574 -18.37 -11.45 -11.12
N SER A 575 -17.42 -10.80 -10.45
CA SER A 575 -16.01 -10.80 -10.85
C SER A 575 -15.08 -10.82 -9.63
N GLN A 576 -13.83 -11.25 -9.81
CA GLN A 576 -12.80 -11.19 -8.78
C GLN A 576 -11.39 -11.07 -9.36
N THR A 577 -10.49 -10.45 -8.60
CA THR A 577 -9.08 -10.31 -8.98
C THR A 577 -8.27 -11.55 -8.61
N LEU A 578 -7.62 -12.15 -9.61
CA LEU A 578 -6.71 -13.28 -9.41
C LEU A 578 -5.36 -12.80 -8.87
N GLY A 579 -4.88 -11.66 -9.36
CA GLY A 579 -3.66 -10.99 -8.92
C GLY A 579 -3.20 -9.94 -9.93
N MET A 580 -1.99 -9.43 -9.76
CA MET A 580 -1.36 -8.53 -10.73
C MET A 580 -0.51 -9.29 -11.75
N VAL A 581 -0.33 -8.66 -12.91
CA VAL A 581 0.53 -9.09 -14.00
C VAL A 581 1.37 -7.91 -14.49
N LEU A 582 2.59 -8.17 -14.97
CA LEU A 582 3.47 -7.19 -15.62
C LEU A 582 3.51 -7.52 -17.11
N LEU A 583 3.09 -6.60 -17.96
CA LEU A 583 3.14 -6.78 -19.41
C LEU A 583 4.54 -6.43 -19.91
N ARG A 584 5.37 -7.45 -20.12
CA ARG A 584 6.77 -7.32 -20.54
C ARG A 584 6.91 -6.83 -21.99
N GLY A 585 5.97 -7.20 -22.85
CA GLY A 585 6.02 -6.87 -24.28
C GLY A 585 4.79 -7.35 -25.04
N ILE A 586 4.63 -6.81 -26.25
CA ILE A 586 3.53 -7.10 -27.17
C ILE A 586 4.15 -7.55 -28.50
N ASP A 587 3.92 -8.80 -28.89
CA ASP A 587 4.31 -9.31 -30.20
C ASP A 587 3.15 -9.15 -31.17
N THR A 588 3.16 -8.05 -31.92
CA THR A 588 2.12 -7.70 -32.89
C THR A 588 2.15 -8.57 -34.15
N LYS A 589 3.27 -9.25 -34.44
CA LYS A 589 3.42 -10.12 -35.61
C LYS A 589 2.75 -11.47 -35.38
N ASN A 590 2.89 -12.01 -34.18
CA ASN A 590 2.28 -13.29 -33.78
C ASN A 590 0.93 -13.10 -33.04
N GLY A 591 0.59 -11.88 -32.63
CA GLY A 591 -0.63 -11.59 -31.89
C GLY A 591 -0.61 -12.13 -30.46
N VAL A 592 0.50 -11.91 -29.74
CA VAL A 592 0.78 -12.48 -28.41
C VAL A 592 1.19 -11.40 -27.40
N LEU A 593 0.61 -11.44 -26.20
CA LEU A 593 1.08 -10.68 -25.03
C LEU A 593 2.12 -11.51 -24.27
N GLN A 594 3.24 -10.88 -23.88
CA GLN A 594 4.26 -11.49 -23.02
C GLN A 594 4.05 -11.05 -21.57
N ILE A 595 3.52 -11.94 -20.74
CA ILE A 595 3.07 -11.61 -19.39
C ILE A 595 3.96 -12.27 -18.34
N LEU A 596 4.38 -11.50 -17.33
CA LEU A 596 5.03 -11.99 -16.12
C LEU A 596 4.05 -11.92 -14.95
N THR A 597 3.90 -13.01 -14.18
CA THR A 597 3.01 -13.04 -13.01
C THR A 597 3.38 -14.20 -12.06
N PRO A 598 3.26 -14.02 -10.74
CA PRO A 598 3.40 -15.10 -9.75
C PRO A 598 2.09 -15.88 -9.55
N ILE A 599 1.00 -15.55 -10.26
CA ILE A 599 -0.28 -16.28 -10.17
C ILE A 599 -0.06 -17.71 -10.68
N PRO A 600 -0.37 -18.76 -9.88
CA PRO A 600 -0.22 -20.15 -10.33
C PRO A 600 -1.07 -20.44 -11.58
N LEU A 601 -0.46 -21.09 -12.58
CA LEU A 601 -1.14 -21.48 -13.82
C LEU A 601 -2.40 -22.30 -13.55
N GLU A 602 -2.35 -23.22 -12.58
CA GLU A 602 -3.50 -24.02 -12.12
C GLU A 602 -4.74 -23.17 -11.81
N ARG A 603 -4.57 -21.96 -11.24
CA ARG A 603 -5.68 -21.05 -10.92
C ARG A 603 -6.26 -20.37 -12.17
N ILE A 604 -5.40 -20.06 -13.15
CA ILE A 604 -5.80 -19.48 -14.45
C ILE A 604 -6.50 -20.54 -15.31
N GLU A 605 -6.02 -21.78 -15.27
CA GLU A 605 -6.62 -22.92 -15.97
C GLU A 605 -7.96 -23.34 -15.33
N ALA A 606 -8.06 -23.34 -14.00
CA ALA A 606 -9.32 -23.60 -13.29
C ALA A 606 -10.42 -22.60 -13.67
N ALA A 607 -10.09 -21.30 -13.75
CA ALA A 607 -11.01 -20.26 -14.21
C ALA A 607 -11.54 -20.54 -15.63
N LYS A 608 -10.64 -20.88 -16.56
CA LYS A 608 -11.01 -21.24 -17.94
C LYS A 608 -11.83 -22.54 -18.02
N ALA A 609 -11.49 -23.54 -17.22
CA ALA A 609 -12.20 -24.81 -17.15
C ALA A 609 -13.61 -24.67 -16.58
N ALA A 610 -13.84 -23.70 -15.70
CA ALA A 610 -15.17 -23.30 -15.21
C ALA A 610 -15.98 -22.50 -16.25
N GLY A 611 -15.40 -22.12 -17.39
CA GLY A 611 -16.03 -21.30 -18.42
C GLY A 611 -16.03 -19.80 -18.12
N HIS A 612 -15.28 -19.35 -17.11
CA HIS A 612 -15.19 -17.95 -16.73
C HIS A 612 -14.36 -17.13 -17.73
N HIS A 613 -14.66 -15.83 -17.85
CA HIS A 613 -13.96 -14.94 -18.76
C HIS A 613 -12.81 -14.21 -18.05
N LEU A 614 -11.60 -14.31 -18.59
CA LEU A 614 -10.44 -13.57 -18.09
C LEU A 614 -10.27 -12.24 -18.84
N VAL A 615 -10.09 -11.15 -18.10
CA VAL A 615 -9.77 -9.81 -18.64
C VAL A 615 -8.55 -9.22 -17.95
N LEU A 616 -7.91 -8.26 -18.62
CA LEU A 616 -6.88 -7.43 -18.02
C LEU A 616 -7.45 -6.04 -17.74
N ILE A 617 -7.41 -5.61 -16.48
CA ILE A 617 -7.77 -4.26 -16.09
C ILE A 617 -6.51 -3.39 -16.11
N HIS A 618 -6.58 -2.32 -16.88
CA HIS A 618 -5.62 -1.24 -16.95
C HIS A 618 -6.13 -0.05 -16.12
N GLY A 619 -5.25 0.63 -15.40
CA GLY A 619 -5.60 1.77 -14.57
C GLY A 619 -4.37 2.47 -13.99
N LYS A 620 -4.62 3.41 -13.07
CA LYS A 620 -3.66 4.33 -12.48
C LYS A 620 -2.85 3.72 -11.33
N LEU A 621 -2.21 2.59 -11.61
CA LEU A 621 -1.22 1.97 -10.74
C LEU A 621 0.13 2.70 -10.84
N ASP A 622 0.97 2.60 -9.80
CA ASP A 622 2.34 3.11 -9.85
C ASP A 622 3.11 2.48 -11.02
N SER A 623 3.94 3.27 -11.70
CA SER A 623 4.81 2.76 -12.77
C SER A 623 5.85 1.78 -12.18
N PRO A 624 6.05 0.57 -12.74
CA PRO A 624 7.04 -0.40 -12.27
C PRO A 624 8.47 -0.01 -12.70
N GLY A 625 8.91 1.20 -12.38
CA GLY A 625 10.28 1.68 -12.65
C GLY A 625 11.37 0.81 -12.03
N TRP A 626 11.03 0.12 -10.94
CA TRP A 626 11.87 -0.90 -10.30
C TRP A 626 12.15 -2.09 -11.23
N ALA A 627 11.22 -2.48 -12.10
CA ALA A 627 11.37 -3.63 -13.00
C ALA A 627 12.30 -3.32 -14.19
N TYR A 628 12.24 -2.10 -14.74
CA TYR A 628 13.12 -1.71 -15.86
C TYR A 628 14.58 -1.56 -15.41
N THR A 629 14.81 -1.11 -14.18
CA THR A 629 16.16 -0.86 -13.62
C THR A 629 16.77 -2.09 -12.93
N GLU A 630 16.01 -3.16 -12.78
CA GLU A 630 16.38 -4.37 -12.05
C GLU A 630 17.64 -5.07 -12.60
N ASP A 631 17.73 -5.19 -13.92
CA ASP A 631 18.86 -5.84 -14.59
C ASP A 631 20.17 -5.06 -14.37
N LEU A 632 20.11 -3.72 -14.44
CA LEU A 632 21.24 -2.83 -14.18
C LEU A 632 21.74 -2.95 -12.74
N TYR A 633 20.83 -3.07 -11.76
CA TYR A 633 21.22 -3.32 -10.37
C TYR A 633 21.82 -4.71 -10.18
N TYR A 634 21.29 -5.73 -10.87
CA TYR A 634 21.83 -7.08 -10.81
C TYR A 634 23.25 -7.17 -11.42
N GLN A 635 23.48 -6.55 -12.57
CA GLN A 635 24.79 -6.50 -13.21
C GLN A 635 25.81 -5.76 -12.33
N SER A 636 25.48 -4.53 -11.89
CA SER A 636 26.36 -3.72 -11.03
C SER A 636 26.69 -4.39 -9.69
N PHE A 637 25.73 -5.09 -9.08
CA PHE A 637 25.99 -5.84 -7.84
C PHE A 637 26.96 -7.01 -8.03
N ASN A 638 27.02 -7.60 -9.23
CA ASN A 638 27.91 -8.71 -9.55
C ASN A 638 29.28 -8.27 -10.07
N SER A 639 29.40 -7.08 -10.70
CA SER A 639 30.68 -6.53 -11.17
C SER A 639 31.48 -5.82 -10.06
N ALA A 640 30.82 -5.24 -9.06
CA ALA A 640 31.48 -4.51 -7.99
C ALA A 640 32.19 -5.44 -6.97
N GLU A 641 33.49 -5.67 -7.15
CA GLU A 641 34.37 -6.17 -6.08
C GLU A 641 34.58 -5.10 -4.98
N GLY A 642 33.60 -4.94 -4.09
CA GLY A 642 33.81 -4.35 -2.76
C GLY A 642 32.96 -3.14 -2.39
N ASP A 643 33.06 -2.05 -3.14
CA ASP A 643 32.74 -0.71 -2.59
C ASP A 643 31.28 -0.22 -2.74
N ALA A 644 30.51 -0.67 -3.75
CA ALA A 644 29.14 -0.18 -4.03
C ALA A 644 28.04 -0.73 -3.08
N ARG A 645 28.37 -0.98 -1.81
CA ARG A 645 27.44 -1.56 -0.81
C ARG A 645 26.76 -0.53 0.08
N ASP A 646 27.25 0.71 0.09
CA ASP A 646 26.85 1.73 1.07
C ASP A 646 25.86 2.78 0.51
N ASP A 647 25.28 2.53 -0.68
CA ASP A 647 24.16 3.28 -1.28
C ASP A 647 22.89 3.21 -0.40
N THR A 648 22.90 3.92 0.73
CA THR A 648 21.68 4.21 1.48
C THR A 648 20.79 5.12 0.64
N VAL A 649 19.57 4.67 0.36
CA VAL A 649 18.54 5.49 -0.29
C VAL A 649 18.26 6.71 0.59
N GLU A 650 18.76 7.88 0.19
CA GLU A 650 18.42 9.15 0.82
C GLU A 650 16.95 9.45 0.58
N VAL A 651 16.23 9.77 1.66
CA VAL A 651 14.83 10.19 1.59
C VAL A 651 14.83 11.70 1.43
N MET A 652 14.77 12.17 0.19
CA MET A 652 14.27 13.52 -0.08
C MET A 652 12.75 13.48 0.05
N ASP A 653 12.19 14.28 0.96
CA ASP A 653 10.75 14.54 0.97
C ASP A 653 10.41 15.39 -0.27
N GLU A 654 9.55 14.86 -1.16
CA GLU A 654 9.14 15.52 -2.41
C GLU A 654 8.41 16.88 -2.18
N ASP A 655 8.09 17.21 -0.93
CA ASP A 655 7.42 18.44 -0.51
C ASP A 655 8.38 19.61 -0.16
N THR A 656 9.69 19.51 -0.41
CA THR A 656 10.65 20.60 -0.14
C THR A 656 11.48 21.06 -1.35
N GLU A 657 11.13 22.23 -1.89
CA GLU A 657 11.94 22.96 -2.88
C GLU A 657 13.24 23.52 -2.24
N SER A 658 14.33 22.75 -2.20
CA SER A 658 15.66 23.34 -2.01
C SER A 658 16.74 22.59 -2.79
N ASP A 659 17.15 23.18 -3.91
CA ASP A 659 18.22 22.69 -4.78
C ASP A 659 19.59 23.17 -4.25
N LYS A 660 20.49 22.24 -3.92
CA LYS A 660 21.88 22.50 -3.52
C LYS A 660 22.80 21.48 -4.17
N SER A 661 23.43 21.86 -5.26
CA SER A 661 24.22 20.99 -6.12
C SER A 661 25.70 21.39 -6.09
N ASP A 662 26.54 20.67 -5.31
CA ASP A 662 28.00 20.90 -5.23
C ASP A 662 28.82 19.60 -4.96
N GLU A 663 28.30 18.42 -5.30
CA GLU A 663 29.05 17.14 -5.22
C GLU A 663 29.13 16.41 -6.59
N GLU A 664 30.24 15.70 -6.83
CA GLU A 664 30.53 15.00 -8.08
C GLU A 664 29.78 13.65 -8.21
N PRO A 665 29.49 13.17 -9.45
CA PRO A 665 28.72 11.94 -9.65
C PRO A 665 29.50 10.66 -9.32
N GLU A 666 28.83 9.74 -8.62
CA GLU A 666 29.28 8.36 -8.52
C GLU A 666 28.95 7.54 -9.79
N ASN A 667 29.85 6.62 -10.14
CA ASN A 667 29.72 5.60 -11.20
C ASN A 667 29.52 6.08 -12.65
N LEU A 668 30.52 6.78 -13.19
CA LEU A 668 30.69 7.06 -14.62
C LEU A 668 30.72 5.80 -15.51
N GLU A 669 31.12 4.64 -15.00
CA GLU A 669 31.23 3.39 -15.78
C GLU A 669 29.88 2.82 -16.23
N LEU A 670 28.77 3.16 -15.54
CA LEU A 670 27.43 2.66 -15.85
C LEU A 670 26.76 3.36 -17.05
N ALA A 671 27.36 4.41 -17.61
CA ALA A 671 26.82 5.11 -18.77
C ALA A 671 26.99 4.34 -20.10
N GLY A 672 27.82 3.30 -20.14
CA GLY A 672 28.27 2.67 -21.38
C GLY A 672 27.27 1.76 -22.10
N ASP A 673 26.34 1.12 -21.38
CA ASP A 673 25.53 -0.01 -21.90
C ASP A 673 24.01 0.17 -21.71
N VAL A 674 23.57 1.33 -21.21
CA VAL A 674 22.16 1.61 -20.87
C VAL A 674 21.36 2.18 -22.05
N SER A 675 22.03 2.63 -23.11
CA SER A 675 21.45 3.36 -24.26
C SER A 675 20.43 2.57 -25.10
N GLY A 676 20.31 1.25 -24.88
CA GLY A 676 19.32 0.39 -25.54
C GLY A 676 18.11 0.01 -24.70
N THR A 677 18.02 0.40 -23.41
CA THR A 677 16.92 -0.04 -22.52
C THR A 677 15.70 0.88 -22.64
N PRO A 678 14.51 0.38 -23.02
CA PRO A 678 13.30 1.21 -23.13
C PRO A 678 12.97 1.93 -21.82
N TRP A 679 12.50 3.17 -21.95
CA TRP A 679 12.10 4.04 -20.84
C TRP A 679 13.21 4.42 -19.83
N ILE A 680 14.49 4.21 -20.14
CA ILE A 680 15.62 4.68 -19.32
C ILE A 680 16.41 5.75 -20.08
N GLU A 681 16.60 6.92 -19.46
CA GLU A 681 17.46 7.99 -19.94
C GLU A 681 18.79 7.95 -19.20
N VAL A 682 19.92 7.95 -19.91
CA VAL A 682 21.25 8.14 -19.31
C VAL A 682 21.53 9.64 -19.21
N LEU A 683 21.78 10.14 -17.99
CA LEU A 683 22.04 11.55 -17.72
C LEU A 683 23.54 11.86 -17.86
N GLN A 684 23.91 12.71 -18.82
CA GLN A 684 25.30 13.11 -19.07
C GLN A 684 25.61 14.48 -18.46
N GLY A 685 26.71 14.58 -17.68
CA GLY A 685 27.24 15.87 -17.21
C GLY A 685 26.36 16.64 -16.20
N HIS A 686 26.51 17.97 -16.17
CA HIS A 686 25.92 18.88 -15.17
C HIS A 686 24.41 19.17 -15.36
N GLU A 687 23.63 18.24 -15.89
CA GLU A 687 22.18 18.43 -16.04
C GLU A 687 21.46 18.32 -14.69
N LYS A 688 21.19 19.48 -14.06
CA LYS A 688 20.32 19.73 -12.89
C LYS A 688 20.08 18.50 -12.01
N ARG A 689 21.07 18.18 -11.19
CA ARG A 689 21.07 17.03 -10.30
C ARG A 689 20.65 17.42 -8.88
N PRO A 690 19.54 16.87 -8.34
CA PRO A 690 19.41 16.78 -6.89
C PRO A 690 20.51 15.87 -6.32
N VAL A 691 20.87 16.10 -5.06
CA VAL A 691 21.92 15.34 -4.33
C VAL A 691 21.60 13.84 -4.37
N GLY A 692 22.62 13.00 -4.56
CA GLY A 692 22.47 11.54 -4.65
C GLY A 692 21.86 10.99 -5.94
N SER A 693 21.59 11.82 -6.97
CA SER A 693 21.01 11.34 -8.23
C SER A 693 22.00 10.55 -9.11
N ARG A 694 21.56 9.37 -9.55
CA ARG A 694 22.32 8.44 -10.39
C ARG A 694 22.44 8.90 -11.85
N VAL A 695 23.35 8.28 -12.59
CA VAL A 695 23.65 8.57 -14.01
C VAL A 695 22.51 8.16 -14.97
N TRP A 696 21.32 7.80 -14.47
CA TRP A 696 20.14 7.50 -15.29
C TRP A 696 18.82 7.75 -14.54
N ARG A 697 17.74 8.00 -15.30
CA ARG A 697 16.36 8.16 -14.80
C ARG A 697 15.35 7.37 -15.63
N VAL A 698 14.25 6.93 -15.01
CA VAL A 698 13.14 6.28 -15.71
C VAL A 698 12.17 7.33 -16.28
N ARG A 699 11.84 7.23 -17.57
CA ARG A 699 10.93 8.13 -18.29
C ARG A 699 10.09 7.38 -19.31
N ARG A 700 8.78 7.31 -19.06
CA ARG A 700 7.84 6.64 -19.96
C ARG A 700 7.68 7.33 -21.32
N ASP A 701 7.93 8.63 -21.40
CA ASP A 701 7.85 9.38 -22.66
C ASP A 701 8.98 9.04 -23.66
N LEU A 702 10.06 8.39 -23.22
CA LEU A 702 11.11 7.86 -24.10
C LEU A 702 10.73 6.55 -24.81
N GLY A 703 9.59 5.94 -24.47
CA GLY A 703 9.03 4.81 -25.20
C GLY A 703 8.40 5.16 -26.55
N ARG A 704 8.34 6.46 -26.89
CA ARG A 704 7.76 6.99 -28.13
C ARG A 704 8.64 6.70 -29.36
N ALA A 705 8.65 5.44 -29.79
CA ALA A 705 9.11 5.08 -31.13
C ALA A 705 8.05 5.51 -32.17
N GLY A 706 8.02 6.80 -32.48
CA GLY A 706 7.15 7.32 -33.55
C GLY A 706 7.49 6.68 -34.91
N PRO A 707 6.53 6.59 -35.85
CA PRO A 707 6.78 6.04 -37.17
C PRO A 707 7.74 6.95 -37.96
N GLY A 708 9.03 6.61 -37.95
CA GLY A 708 10.09 7.43 -38.55
C GLY A 708 11.52 7.19 -38.03
N ALA A 709 11.71 6.33 -37.04
CA ALA A 709 13.04 5.81 -36.67
C ALA A 709 13.33 4.51 -37.44
N GLU A 710 13.87 4.65 -38.67
CA GLU A 710 14.62 3.58 -39.36
C GLU A 710 16.04 3.43 -38.79
#